data_AF-A0ABD6RLG2-F1
#
_entry.id   AF-A0ABD6RLG2-F1
#
_cell.length_a   1.000
_cell.length_b   1.000
_cell.length_c   1.000
_cell.angle_alpha   90.00
_cell.angle_beta   90.00
_cell.angle_gamma   90.00
#
_symmetry.space_group_name_H-M   'P 1'
#
loop_
_entity.id
_entity.type
_entity.pdbx_description
1 polymer ?
#
loop_
_entity_poly.entity_id
_entity_poly.type
_entity_poly.pdbx_seq_one_letter_code
_entity_poly.pdbx_strand_id
1 'polypeptide(L)'
;MKKEIINKNLKKQDKEKVMRFSIRKYSFGAASVAVATLLMFLGNGAVSADQLKISEESVNKVELMQDGEKISTDQSNAKDSQPELDKSLLANYILEVETNITSGVYSTKTEESLANLSTELASAKASLNSALNQEELNRAYQKLVTVVNSKLRNKVVEKKEISEDTTNRQDTVTQKTENVEKETENSEKNTEPSQDDKTESTVLRKSSLVDSNTGFRAAVNEDPKVDFTFSIPSEKKIYIYNEENFTLEIPVYSESGKIRYATIKKGSRQKFNNVPDTENDLDIEYGFTATVINRAENPTLTTPATKKNPAKIVIKGRPNDVLKNNSGYTKREDQNLNIGTRYLQVVDDKGRENLKKGQDMSDPAYFYLVLKSQSKKYALRAQPADELITVSSLTNPTAEDREKIKNGIQIEYSTANEDARLVNKRGTLVENPDEIIQSIDVVGNNIVVTFTDGSTRTRPVGEVLRENIPPTVQVPYSNEQNRTIYVYSSEETDLTFTAKDESKIKDMKLRGAGDSTEGNIDAFGYTVGKITESALTSGEGSVSDDKKSASIKMTGITNAKPGQKWTSIIVANDYNNGESASYNGRIEETTNVAERQKTAGYVEFVVKNQTSKYDIQAPESKVSVVDPNNITTEEFEKIKEKVKIEYSQTNDDANLISKSGKIVENQEARIDTIAKDLNGNLVVTYKDGSIDTRSLSEFITLNKQPAIDAINDAAESKIVEINSNLLATAEEKAEAIAKVNADKEKALTAMGDVNITTKEALDFAKGEGLLAISKDNPITIKKAAAKAAIDDALKVKEAAIDSRTDLTDEEKTAAKADAKTKADEAKKNIDNATTNATVESAKTSGIIDIESVNPQAGQKKNEAKTSIEQALKAKEAEIDSRTDLTDEEKAIAKADAKAKADEAKKNIDAATTNAEVDQAKSTGTTEVNGVNPT
;
A
#
# COMPACT_ATOMS: atom_id res chain seq x y z
N MET A 1 51.45 -53.01 18.79
CA MET A 1 51.67 -53.99 17.69
C MET A 1 51.90 -53.18 16.42
N LYS A 2 52.90 -53.48 15.56
CA LYS A 2 52.75 -54.24 14.29
C LYS A 2 51.45 -53.87 13.54
N LYS A 3 51.43 -53.37 12.30
CA LYS A 3 52.46 -53.09 11.26
C LYS A 3 51.94 -51.92 10.40
N GLU A 4 52.72 -51.07 9.73
CA GLU A 4 54.17 -50.81 9.76
C GLU A 4 54.47 -49.37 9.25
N ILE A 5 55.60 -49.15 8.55
CA ILE A 5 56.15 -47.86 8.09
C ILE A 5 56.89 -48.12 6.75
N ILE A 6 57.11 -47.12 5.87
CA ILE A 6 58.38 -46.81 5.11
C ILE A 6 58.17 -46.21 3.69
N ASN A 7 59.01 -45.20 3.38
CA ASN A 7 59.41 -44.65 2.05
C ASN A 7 58.42 -43.79 1.21
N LYS A 8 58.87 -42.72 0.51
CA LYS A 8 60.05 -41.85 0.78
C LYS A 8 59.97 -40.51 0.02
N ASN A 9 60.66 -39.51 0.57
CA ASN A 9 61.00 -38.24 -0.09
C ASN A 9 61.72 -38.43 -1.44
N LEU A 10 61.48 -37.50 -2.38
CA LEU A 10 62.57 -36.81 -3.08
C LEU A 10 62.40 -35.29 -2.91
N LYS A 11 63.51 -34.60 -2.62
CA LYS A 11 63.59 -33.14 -2.54
C LYS A 11 64.12 -32.58 -3.86
N LYS A 12 63.84 -31.30 -4.12
CA LYS A 12 64.67 -30.28 -4.80
C LYS A 12 65.67 -30.76 -5.87
N GLN A 13 65.67 -30.16 -7.07
CA GLN A 13 66.43 -28.92 -7.32
C GLN A 13 66.22 -28.29 -8.72
N ASP A 14 66.75 -27.08 -8.87
CA ASP A 14 67.33 -26.44 -10.07
C ASP A 14 66.48 -25.83 -11.21
N LYS A 15 66.42 -24.49 -11.14
CA LYS A 15 66.90 -23.49 -12.13
C LYS A 15 66.03 -23.11 -13.34
N GLU A 16 65.52 -21.88 -13.25
CA GLU A 16 65.80 -20.76 -14.17
C GLU A 16 66.10 -21.06 -15.66
N LYS A 17 65.30 -20.44 -16.55
CA LYS A 17 65.82 -19.33 -17.39
C LYS A 17 64.72 -18.45 -17.99
N VAL A 18 65.11 -17.21 -18.28
CA VAL A 18 64.29 -16.10 -18.80
C VAL A 18 64.44 -16.03 -20.34
N MET A 19 63.68 -15.12 -20.98
CA MET A 19 63.90 -14.49 -22.31
C MET A 19 63.05 -15.08 -23.47
N ARG A 20 62.53 -14.30 -24.44
CA ARG A 20 62.18 -12.86 -24.55
C ARG A 20 61.24 -12.65 -25.76
N PHE A 21 60.44 -11.57 -25.73
CA PHE A 21 59.75 -10.85 -26.83
C PHE A 21 59.50 -11.49 -28.22
N SER A 22 58.26 -11.29 -28.72
CA SER A 22 58.02 -10.72 -30.06
C SER A 22 56.64 -10.03 -30.14
N ILE A 23 56.51 -9.00 -30.99
CA ILE A 23 55.36 -8.08 -31.08
C ILE A 23 54.98 -7.88 -32.56
N ARG A 24 53.68 -7.62 -32.83
CA ARG A 24 53.01 -7.10 -34.06
C ARG A 24 52.06 -8.13 -34.72
N LYS A 25 50.93 -7.75 -35.34
CA LYS A 25 50.28 -6.42 -35.51
C LYS A 25 48.77 -6.53 -35.74
N TYR A 26 48.04 -5.43 -35.55
CA TYR A 26 46.67 -5.22 -36.05
C TYR A 26 46.60 -5.17 -37.59
N SER A 27 45.42 -5.49 -38.15
CA SER A 27 44.85 -4.78 -39.30
C SER A 27 43.33 -4.68 -39.18
N PHE A 28 42.76 -3.57 -39.66
CA PHE A 28 41.31 -3.36 -39.79
C PHE A 28 40.78 -3.94 -41.11
N GLY A 29 39.46 -4.08 -41.19
CA GLY A 29 38.67 -4.29 -42.42
C GLY A 29 37.21 -3.92 -42.13
N ALA A 30 36.57 -3.14 -43.02
CA ALA A 30 35.27 -2.52 -42.76
C ALA A 30 34.30 -2.66 -43.95
N ALA A 31 33.08 -2.13 -43.77
CA ALA A 31 32.06 -1.81 -44.78
C ALA A 31 31.10 -2.92 -45.30
N SER A 32 29.88 -2.87 -44.75
CA SER A 32 28.63 -2.46 -45.46
C SER A 32 27.92 -3.31 -46.54
N VAL A 33 26.67 -3.64 -46.20
CA VAL A 33 25.40 -3.44 -46.99
C VAL A 33 25.09 -4.26 -48.25
N ALA A 34 24.08 -5.14 -48.14
CA ALA A 34 22.92 -5.38 -49.03
C ALA A 34 22.02 -6.46 -48.36
N VAL A 35 20.71 -6.34 -48.07
CA VAL A 35 19.50 -5.92 -48.82
C VAL A 35 18.95 -6.98 -49.79
N ALA A 36 18.02 -7.83 -49.31
CA ALA A 36 16.88 -8.48 -50.00
C ALA A 36 16.17 -9.44 -49.01
N THR A 37 15.01 -9.16 -48.41
CA THR A 37 13.62 -9.20 -48.94
C THR A 37 13.13 -10.56 -49.49
N LEU A 38 12.34 -11.30 -48.70
CA LEU A 38 11.06 -11.86 -49.17
C LEU A 38 10.08 -12.09 -48.00
N LEU A 39 8.79 -11.85 -48.24
CA LEU A 39 7.67 -12.12 -47.33
C LEU A 39 6.83 -13.30 -47.87
N MET A 40 6.23 -14.09 -46.98
CA MET A 40 4.97 -14.77 -47.26
C MET A 40 4.00 -14.58 -46.08
N PHE A 41 2.84 -13.98 -46.38
CA PHE A 41 1.70 -13.83 -45.49
C PHE A 41 0.71 -14.98 -45.72
N LEU A 42 -0.01 -15.36 -44.65
CA LEU A 42 -1.41 -15.84 -44.61
C LEU A 42 -1.73 -16.21 -43.14
N GLY A 43 -2.81 -15.77 -42.51
CA GLY A 43 -3.85 -14.82 -42.91
C GLY A 43 -4.97 -14.73 -41.85
N ASN A 44 -5.74 -13.64 -41.87
CA ASN A 44 -6.93 -13.34 -41.04
C ASN A 44 -6.69 -13.08 -39.52
N GLY A 45 -7.21 -11.99 -38.92
CA GLY A 45 -7.81 -10.81 -39.57
C GLY A 45 -8.64 -9.87 -38.68
N ALA A 46 -8.22 -8.59 -38.64
CA ALA A 46 -9.02 -7.40 -38.28
C ALA A 46 -9.50 -7.29 -36.80
N VAL A 47 -9.89 -6.12 -36.26
CA VAL A 47 -10.21 -4.81 -36.88
C VAL A 47 -9.50 -3.63 -36.17
N SER A 48 -9.17 -2.59 -36.96
CA SER A 48 -8.82 -1.17 -36.70
C SER A 48 -9.20 -0.48 -35.36
N ALA A 49 -8.63 0.67 -34.98
CA ALA A 49 -7.92 1.67 -35.81
C ALA A 49 -6.80 2.45 -35.08
N ASP A 50 -5.79 2.90 -35.85
CA ASP A 50 -5.36 4.31 -36.09
C ASP A 50 -5.56 5.40 -35.01
N GLN A 51 -4.74 6.46 -34.88
CA GLN A 51 -3.41 6.89 -35.37
C GLN A 51 -2.96 8.07 -34.44
N LEU A 52 -1.80 8.73 -34.49
CA LEU A 52 -0.71 8.84 -35.48
C LEU A 52 0.65 9.03 -34.76
N LYS A 53 1.62 9.66 -35.42
CA LYS A 53 2.91 10.17 -34.91
C LYS A 53 3.01 11.68 -35.19
N ILE A 54 3.90 12.37 -34.47
CA ILE A 54 4.60 13.56 -34.98
C ILE A 54 6.11 13.35 -34.75
N SER A 55 6.94 13.93 -35.61
CA SER A 55 8.41 13.86 -35.60
C SER A 55 9.03 15.26 -35.47
N GLU A 56 10.23 15.35 -34.92
CA GLU A 56 11.03 16.57 -34.88
C GLU A 56 11.70 16.88 -36.23
N GLU A 57 11.85 18.16 -36.57
CA GLU A 57 12.96 18.67 -37.39
C GLU A 57 13.20 20.18 -37.08
N SER A 58 14.38 20.74 -37.38
CA SER A 58 14.91 21.94 -36.72
C SER A 58 15.51 23.02 -37.64
N VAL A 59 15.24 24.32 -37.39
CA VAL A 59 15.85 25.45 -38.12
C VAL A 59 16.11 26.72 -37.27
N ASN A 60 17.38 26.90 -36.86
CA ASN A 60 18.21 28.12 -36.88
C ASN A 60 17.67 29.59 -36.80
N LYS A 61 18.10 30.30 -35.72
CA LYS A 61 19.07 31.44 -35.72
C LYS A 61 18.61 32.94 -35.80
N VAL A 62 19.42 33.81 -35.16
CA VAL A 62 19.52 35.30 -35.18
C VAL A 62 18.49 36.04 -34.27
N GLU A 63 18.77 36.86 -33.24
CA GLU A 63 19.92 37.67 -32.70
C GLU A 63 19.76 39.20 -32.88
N LEU A 64 19.91 39.98 -31.78
CA LEU A 64 20.24 41.43 -31.61
C LEU A 64 19.88 41.84 -30.14
N MET A 65 20.84 42.19 -29.25
CA MET A 65 21.36 43.55 -28.90
C MET A 65 20.40 44.47 -28.10
N GLN A 66 20.81 45.26 -27.08
CA GLN A 66 22.05 45.34 -26.25
C GLN A 66 21.80 46.24 -25.00
N ASP A 67 22.79 46.36 -24.09
CA ASP A 67 22.94 47.28 -22.93
C ASP A 67 22.00 47.08 -21.71
N GLY A 68 22.41 47.35 -20.46
CA GLY A 68 23.69 47.92 -19.99
C GLY A 68 24.01 47.63 -18.50
N GLU A 69 25.22 47.97 -18.08
CA GLU A 69 25.92 47.45 -16.89
C GLU A 69 25.58 48.15 -15.55
N LYS A 70 25.51 47.36 -14.44
CA LYS A 70 26.04 47.79 -13.13
C LYS A 70 26.36 46.64 -12.18
N ILE A 71 27.57 46.68 -11.60
CA ILE A 71 28.07 45.71 -10.62
C ILE A 71 27.72 46.15 -9.19
N SER A 72 27.30 45.19 -8.35
CA SER A 72 27.52 45.20 -6.90
C SER A 72 27.72 43.76 -6.42
N THR A 73 28.61 43.57 -5.45
CA THR A 73 28.99 42.27 -4.89
C THR A 73 28.02 41.81 -3.80
N ASP A 74 27.68 40.52 -3.77
CA ASP A 74 27.75 39.75 -2.53
C ASP A 74 27.85 38.23 -2.78
N GLN A 75 28.10 37.45 -1.72
CA GLN A 75 28.57 36.06 -1.80
C GLN A 75 27.47 34.96 -1.82
N SER A 76 27.92 33.77 -2.26
CA SER A 76 27.54 32.42 -1.78
C SER A 76 26.58 31.55 -2.61
N ASN A 77 26.83 30.23 -2.50
CA ASN A 77 25.94 29.09 -2.71
C ASN A 77 25.31 28.89 -4.11
N ALA A 78 26.03 28.13 -4.95
CA ALA A 78 25.37 27.18 -5.84
C ALA A 78 24.63 26.13 -4.98
N LYS A 79 23.39 25.77 -5.36
CA LYS A 79 22.60 24.72 -4.70
C LYS A 79 21.70 24.00 -5.70
N ASP A 80 21.28 22.79 -5.33
CA ASP A 80 20.70 21.76 -6.17
C ASP A 80 19.52 22.19 -7.06
N SER A 81 19.51 21.66 -8.29
CA SER A 81 18.32 21.58 -9.14
C SER A 81 17.43 20.44 -8.65
N GLN A 82 16.53 20.73 -7.70
CA GLN A 82 15.51 19.77 -7.25
C GLN A 82 14.57 19.39 -8.42
N PRO A 83 14.20 18.11 -8.60
CA PRO A 83 13.28 17.70 -9.66
C PRO A 83 11.90 18.35 -9.52
N GLU A 84 11.30 18.69 -10.66
CA GLU A 84 9.98 19.32 -10.72
C GLU A 84 8.87 18.34 -10.30
N LEU A 85 7.94 18.81 -9.47
CA LEU A 85 6.87 18.00 -8.89
C LEU A 85 5.66 17.93 -9.82
N ASP A 86 5.10 16.73 -10.03
CA ASP A 86 3.87 16.57 -10.81
C ASP A 86 2.65 17.03 -9.99
N LYS A 87 2.20 18.23 -10.30
CA LYS A 87 1.05 18.89 -9.68
C LYS A 87 -0.27 18.61 -10.42
N SER A 88 -0.25 17.95 -11.58
CA SER A 88 -1.38 17.85 -12.51
C SER A 88 -2.59 17.15 -11.90
N LEU A 89 -2.40 15.98 -11.28
CA LEU A 89 -3.46 15.16 -10.67
C LEU A 89 -4.23 15.92 -9.59
N LEU A 90 -3.51 16.63 -8.70
CA LEU A 90 -4.10 17.42 -7.62
C LEU A 90 -4.77 18.69 -8.15
N ALA A 91 -4.14 19.40 -9.10
CA ALA A 91 -4.70 20.61 -9.70
C ALA A 91 -6.03 20.33 -10.43
N ASN A 92 -6.08 19.29 -11.25
CA ASN A 92 -7.27 18.90 -12.01
C ASN A 92 -8.43 18.53 -11.08
N TYR A 93 -8.17 17.77 -10.01
CA TYR A 93 -9.21 17.35 -9.08
C TYR A 93 -9.72 18.48 -8.17
N ILE A 94 -8.86 19.44 -7.80
CA ILE A 94 -9.31 20.67 -7.13
C ILE A 94 -10.27 21.44 -8.05
N LEU A 95 -9.92 21.61 -9.33
CA LEU A 95 -10.73 22.32 -10.32
C LEU A 95 -12.08 21.63 -10.57
N GLU A 96 -12.11 20.30 -10.63
CA GLU A 96 -13.34 19.50 -10.71
C GLU A 96 -14.25 19.76 -9.49
N VAL A 97 -13.71 19.70 -8.28
CA VAL A 97 -14.49 19.89 -7.06
C VAL A 97 -15.00 21.33 -6.91
N GLU A 98 -14.21 22.34 -7.29
CA GLU A 98 -14.69 23.74 -7.36
C GLU A 98 -15.81 23.94 -8.38
N THR A 99 -15.72 23.24 -9.53
CA THR A 99 -16.77 23.25 -10.56
C THR A 99 -18.05 22.59 -10.04
N ASN A 100 -17.94 21.48 -9.30
CA ASN A 100 -19.10 20.79 -8.69
C ASN A 100 -19.72 21.61 -7.54
N ILE A 101 -18.94 22.42 -6.82
CA ILE A 101 -19.46 23.39 -5.84
C ILE A 101 -20.22 24.52 -6.55
N THR A 102 -19.62 25.17 -7.55
CA THR A 102 -20.22 26.34 -8.22
C THR A 102 -21.42 25.99 -9.12
N SER A 103 -21.45 24.80 -9.70
CA SER A 103 -22.62 24.27 -10.44
C SER A 103 -23.74 23.73 -9.54
N GLY A 104 -23.55 23.70 -8.22
CA GLY A 104 -24.58 23.28 -7.27
C GLY A 104 -24.83 21.78 -7.19
N VAL A 105 -23.93 20.93 -7.73
CA VAL A 105 -24.02 19.46 -7.66
C VAL A 105 -24.15 18.96 -6.21
N TYR A 106 -23.49 19.65 -5.27
CA TYR A 106 -23.56 19.32 -3.84
C TYR A 106 -24.66 20.07 -3.06
N SER A 107 -25.61 20.75 -3.72
CA SER A 107 -26.69 21.51 -3.06
C SER A 107 -27.59 20.67 -2.14
N THR A 108 -27.67 19.36 -2.39
CA THR A 108 -28.41 18.38 -1.58
C THR A 108 -27.63 17.88 -0.35
N LYS A 109 -26.41 18.37 -0.10
CA LYS A 109 -25.54 17.94 1.02
C LYS A 109 -25.69 18.82 2.27
N THR A 110 -25.40 18.27 3.45
CA THR A 110 -25.45 19.01 4.72
C THR A 110 -24.42 20.13 4.74
N GLU A 111 -24.76 21.26 5.35
CA GLU A 111 -23.86 22.42 5.47
C GLU A 111 -22.58 22.07 6.25
N GLU A 112 -22.66 21.19 7.24
CA GLU A 112 -21.49 20.61 7.92
C GLU A 112 -20.56 19.84 6.97
N SER A 113 -21.09 19.00 6.08
CA SER A 113 -20.26 18.24 5.14
C SER A 113 -19.71 19.11 4.00
N LEU A 114 -20.43 20.15 3.60
CA LEU A 114 -19.95 21.19 2.68
C LEU A 114 -18.84 22.06 3.30
N ALA A 115 -18.95 22.40 4.59
CA ALA A 115 -17.90 23.09 5.34
C ALA A 115 -16.63 22.23 5.40
N ASN A 116 -16.75 20.94 5.74
CA ASN A 116 -15.62 20.00 5.73
C ASN A 116 -14.98 19.85 4.33
N LEU A 117 -15.78 19.83 3.25
CA LEU A 117 -15.27 19.85 1.88
C LEU A 117 -14.48 21.12 1.57
N SER A 118 -14.99 22.29 1.96
CA SER A 118 -14.32 23.59 1.79
C SER A 118 -12.98 23.63 2.54
N THR A 119 -12.92 23.10 3.76
CA THR A 119 -11.69 23.04 4.56
C THR A 119 -10.62 22.11 3.96
N GLU A 120 -10.99 20.92 3.48
CA GLU A 120 -10.02 20.03 2.81
C GLU A 120 -9.59 20.59 1.45
N LEU A 121 -10.48 21.25 0.70
CA LEU A 121 -10.15 21.91 -0.57
C LEU A 121 -9.15 23.07 -0.38
N ALA A 122 -9.31 23.86 0.68
CA ALA A 122 -8.32 24.87 1.06
C ALA A 122 -6.96 24.23 1.45
N SER A 123 -6.98 23.10 2.16
CA SER A 123 -5.77 22.36 2.54
C SER A 123 -5.05 21.74 1.33
N ALA A 124 -5.83 21.23 0.37
CA ALA A 124 -5.34 20.71 -0.91
C ALA A 124 -4.70 21.82 -1.76
N LYS A 125 -5.32 23.01 -1.83
CA LYS A 125 -4.75 24.20 -2.49
C LYS A 125 -3.47 24.70 -1.84
N ALA A 126 -3.36 24.65 -0.51
CA ALA A 126 -2.10 24.95 0.18
C ALA A 126 -1.01 23.96 -0.24
N SER A 127 -1.30 22.65 -0.14
CA SER A 127 -0.37 21.57 -0.50
C SER A 127 0.10 21.65 -1.96
N LEU A 128 -0.80 21.97 -2.90
CA LEU A 128 -0.46 22.18 -4.32
C LEU A 128 0.64 23.25 -4.53
N ASN A 129 0.66 24.27 -3.67
CA ASN A 129 1.63 25.36 -3.75
C ASN A 129 2.88 25.14 -2.89
N SER A 130 2.77 24.46 -1.74
CA SER A 130 3.83 24.36 -0.73
C SER A 130 4.42 22.96 -0.49
N ALA A 131 4.00 21.92 -1.22
CA ALA A 131 4.55 20.57 -1.04
C ALA A 131 6.05 20.51 -1.39
N LEU A 132 6.80 19.76 -0.59
CA LEU A 132 8.24 19.56 -0.73
C LEU A 132 8.60 18.27 -1.48
N ASN A 133 7.65 17.36 -1.62
CA ASN A 133 7.80 16.04 -2.25
C ASN A 133 6.49 15.57 -2.89
N GLN A 134 6.56 14.51 -3.72
CA GLN A 134 5.40 13.98 -4.43
C GLN A 134 4.41 13.25 -3.51
N GLU A 135 4.86 12.71 -2.37
CA GLU A 135 3.98 12.04 -1.41
C GLU A 135 2.99 13.01 -0.76
N GLU A 136 3.41 14.25 -0.48
CA GLU A 136 2.54 15.30 0.06
C GLU A 136 1.42 15.67 -0.93
N LEU A 137 1.73 15.78 -2.22
CA LEU A 137 0.74 16.01 -3.28
C LEU A 137 -0.23 14.83 -3.40
N ASN A 138 0.30 13.60 -3.43
CA ASN A 138 -0.51 12.39 -3.50
C ASN A 138 -1.40 12.21 -2.25
N ARG A 139 -0.89 12.54 -1.06
CA ARG A 139 -1.61 12.50 0.22
C ARG A 139 -2.72 13.56 0.27
N ALA A 140 -2.47 14.77 -0.22
CA ALA A 140 -3.49 15.81 -0.34
C ALA A 140 -4.61 15.41 -1.32
N TYR A 141 -4.25 14.81 -2.46
CA TYR A 141 -5.20 14.27 -3.43
C TYR A 141 -6.09 13.19 -2.81
N GLN A 142 -5.51 12.17 -2.19
CA GLN A 142 -6.25 11.07 -1.58
C GLN A 142 -7.18 11.52 -0.44
N LYS A 143 -6.79 12.54 0.35
CA LYS A 143 -7.68 13.17 1.34
C LYS A 143 -8.89 13.84 0.69
N LEU A 144 -8.67 14.69 -0.32
CA LEU A 144 -9.76 15.41 -1.00
C LEU A 144 -10.71 14.42 -1.69
N VAL A 145 -10.19 13.38 -2.34
CA VAL A 145 -10.97 12.25 -2.90
C VAL A 145 -11.82 11.57 -1.80
N THR A 146 -11.23 11.28 -0.65
CA THR A 146 -11.94 10.65 0.48
C THR A 146 -13.08 11.53 1.00
N VAL A 147 -12.87 12.85 1.13
CA VAL A 147 -13.90 13.78 1.61
C VAL A 147 -15.08 13.87 0.63
N VAL A 148 -14.81 14.02 -0.66
CA VAL A 148 -15.84 14.04 -1.73
C VAL A 148 -16.64 12.73 -1.74
N ASN A 149 -15.96 11.58 -1.80
CA ASN A 149 -16.61 10.31 -2.05
C ASN A 149 -17.33 9.70 -0.83
N SER A 150 -16.83 9.93 0.40
CA SER A 150 -17.33 9.24 1.60
C SER A 150 -17.82 10.14 2.74
N LYS A 151 -17.55 11.45 2.72
CA LYS A 151 -17.92 12.36 3.83
C LYS A 151 -19.04 13.35 3.50
N LEU A 152 -19.45 13.48 2.23
CA LEU A 152 -20.58 14.31 1.79
C LEU A 152 -21.95 13.67 2.13
N ARG A 153 -22.52 14.04 3.29
CA ARG A 153 -23.82 13.59 3.79
C ARG A 153 -24.97 14.36 3.12
N ASN A 154 -26.09 13.70 2.82
CA ASN A 154 -27.28 14.37 2.27
C ASN A 154 -28.04 15.15 3.37
N LYS A 155 -28.72 16.25 3.03
CA LYS A 155 -29.69 16.91 3.92
C LYS A 155 -30.81 15.91 4.25
N VAL A 156 -31.16 15.81 5.52
CA VAL A 156 -32.28 14.96 5.97
C VAL A 156 -33.59 15.56 5.46
N VAL A 157 -34.42 14.74 4.82
CA VAL A 157 -35.80 15.13 4.48
C VAL A 157 -36.66 14.92 5.71
N GLU A 158 -37.22 16.00 6.27
CA GLU A 158 -38.18 15.90 7.37
C GLU A 158 -39.41 15.09 6.93
N LYS A 159 -39.51 13.85 7.41
CA LYS A 159 -40.74 13.09 7.41
C LYS A 159 -41.29 13.11 8.82
N LYS A 160 -42.52 13.61 8.95
CA LYS A 160 -43.17 13.97 10.21
C LYS A 160 -43.36 12.75 11.12
N GLU A 161 -42.53 12.61 12.15
CA GLU A 161 -42.70 11.63 13.22
C GLU A 161 -43.65 12.15 14.32
N ILE A 162 -44.32 11.21 14.99
CA ILE A 162 -44.96 11.40 16.29
C ILE A 162 -44.25 10.43 17.24
N SER A 163 -43.93 10.89 18.45
CA SER A 163 -42.86 10.32 19.27
C SER A 163 -43.25 9.16 20.18
N GLU A 164 -42.47 8.07 20.09
CA GLU A 164 -42.15 7.09 21.14
C GLU A 164 -40.69 6.64 20.89
N ASP A 165 -39.87 6.24 21.86
CA ASP A 165 -39.84 6.52 23.29
C ASP A 165 -38.37 6.32 23.78
N THR A 166 -37.93 7.11 24.76
CA THR A 166 -36.69 6.88 25.52
C THR A 166 -36.89 7.44 26.94
N THR A 167 -36.54 6.76 28.04
CA THR A 167 -35.17 6.33 28.32
C THR A 167 -35.09 5.37 29.54
N ASN A 168 -34.20 4.36 29.46
CA ASN A 168 -33.55 3.60 30.54
C ASN A 168 -34.30 2.57 31.43
N ARG A 169 -33.89 1.30 31.24
CA ARG A 169 -33.15 0.46 32.21
C ARG A 169 -33.69 0.27 33.65
N GLN A 170 -34.14 -0.97 33.89
CA GLN A 170 -33.46 -1.95 34.76
C GLN A 170 -33.29 -1.63 36.27
N ASP A 171 -34.14 -2.24 37.12
CA ASP A 171 -33.68 -3.14 38.19
C ASP A 171 -34.79 -4.01 38.83
N THR A 172 -34.43 -4.87 39.79
CA THR A 172 -35.21 -6.03 40.26
C THR A 172 -36.25 -5.79 41.37
N VAL A 173 -37.36 -6.55 41.30
CA VAL A 173 -38.11 -7.21 42.42
C VAL A 173 -38.35 -6.40 43.71
N THR A 174 -39.63 -6.13 44.07
CA THR A 174 -40.41 -6.88 45.11
C THR A 174 -41.85 -6.33 45.25
N GLN A 175 -42.83 -7.22 45.52
CA GLN A 175 -44.08 -7.01 46.32
C GLN A 175 -45.17 -5.95 45.95
N LYS A 176 -46.35 -6.50 45.59
CA LYS A 176 -47.68 -6.37 46.26
C LYS A 176 -48.61 -5.14 46.08
N THR A 177 -49.89 -5.53 45.92
CA THR A 177 -51.19 -4.95 46.40
C THR A 177 -51.89 -3.79 45.67
N GLU A 178 -53.20 -4.03 45.47
CA GLU A 178 -54.34 -3.08 45.36
C GLU A 178 -54.44 -2.23 44.07
N ASN A 179 -55.45 -2.46 43.21
CA ASN A 179 -56.85 -1.95 43.23
C ASN A 179 -56.95 -0.52 42.63
N VAL A 180 -57.96 -0.13 41.83
CA VAL A 180 -59.27 -0.74 41.47
C VAL A 180 -59.80 -0.19 40.12
N GLU A 181 -60.86 -0.81 39.57
CA GLU A 181 -61.68 -0.35 38.40
C GLU A 181 -60.97 -0.30 37.02
N LYS A 182 -61.51 -0.87 35.92
CA LYS A 182 -62.77 -0.65 35.16
C LYS A 182 -62.76 0.66 34.33
N GLU A 183 -63.32 0.72 33.11
CA GLU A 183 -64.15 -0.26 32.37
C GLU A 183 -63.86 -0.23 30.86
N THR A 184 -64.19 -1.30 30.14
CA THR A 184 -63.96 -1.44 28.69
C THR A 184 -65.24 -1.25 27.87
N GLU A 185 -65.18 -0.49 26.77
CA GLU A 185 -66.15 -0.62 25.66
C GLU A 185 -65.44 -0.82 24.31
N ASN A 186 -66.13 -1.50 23.39
CA ASN A 186 -65.63 -1.89 22.07
C ASN A 186 -65.96 -0.82 21.02
N SER A 187 -65.25 -0.81 19.88
CA SER A 187 -65.86 -1.29 18.62
C SER A 187 -64.94 -1.15 17.41
N GLU A 188 -65.05 -2.16 16.56
CA GLU A 188 -64.36 -2.39 15.30
C GLU A 188 -64.51 -1.27 14.25
N LYS A 189 -63.34 -0.81 13.79
CA LYS A 189 -62.96 -0.59 12.38
C LYS A 189 -63.91 -1.21 11.31
N ASN A 190 -64.32 -0.44 10.29
CA ASN A 190 -64.05 -0.72 8.87
C ASN A 190 -64.77 0.23 7.86
N THR A 191 -63.97 0.80 6.96
CA THR A 191 -64.25 1.24 5.58
C THR A 191 -64.76 0.06 4.70
N GLU A 192 -65.32 0.14 3.48
CA GLU A 192 -65.60 1.15 2.42
C GLU A 192 -66.56 0.48 1.38
N PRO A 193 -66.63 0.79 0.05
CA PRO A 193 -66.60 2.04 -0.72
C PRO A 193 -67.79 2.17 -1.72
N SER A 194 -67.90 3.29 -2.45
CA SER A 194 -68.32 3.31 -3.89
C SER A 194 -68.07 4.69 -4.54
N GLN A 195 -67.89 4.73 -5.87
CA GLN A 195 -67.34 5.87 -6.61
C GLN A 195 -68.38 6.86 -7.19
N ASP A 196 -68.01 8.14 -7.12
CA ASP A 196 -67.95 9.16 -8.19
C ASP A 196 -69.02 9.29 -9.30
N ASP A 197 -69.67 10.47 -9.22
CA ASP A 197 -69.84 11.50 -10.27
C ASP A 197 -71.14 11.63 -11.11
N LYS A 198 -71.14 12.72 -11.88
CA LYS A 198 -72.23 13.56 -12.39
C LYS A 198 -72.29 13.47 -13.93
N THR A 199 -73.22 14.05 -14.69
CA THR A 199 -74.50 14.77 -14.49
C THR A 199 -75.18 14.79 -15.86
N GLU A 200 -76.51 14.88 -15.93
CA GLU A 200 -77.14 15.82 -16.88
C GLU A 200 -78.57 16.20 -16.46
N SER A 201 -79.10 17.29 -17.01
CA SER A 201 -80.37 17.90 -16.58
C SER A 201 -81.38 18.05 -17.71
N THR A 202 -82.61 17.60 -17.50
CA THR A 202 -83.77 18.01 -18.31
C THR A 202 -84.96 18.33 -17.43
N VAL A 203 -85.63 19.45 -17.72
CA VAL A 203 -86.78 19.97 -16.99
C VAL A 203 -87.96 20.07 -17.96
N LEU A 204 -89.15 19.56 -17.59
CA LEU A 204 -90.44 20.27 -17.79
C LEU A 204 -91.68 19.50 -17.23
N ARG A 205 -92.50 20.23 -16.47
CA ARG A 205 -93.99 20.16 -16.37
C ARG A 205 -94.70 18.86 -15.91
N LYS A 206 -94.92 18.82 -14.59
CA LYS A 206 -96.24 19.10 -13.93
C LYS A 206 -97.45 18.20 -14.27
N SER A 207 -97.86 17.40 -13.28
CA SER A 207 -99.27 17.14 -12.96
C SER A 207 -99.57 17.38 -11.46
N SER A 208 -100.55 18.24 -11.22
CA SER A 208 -101.28 18.58 -9.97
C SER A 208 -102.03 17.38 -9.34
N LEU A 209 -102.53 17.38 -8.08
CA LEU A 209 -102.54 18.31 -6.92
C LEU A 209 -103.07 17.55 -5.66
N VAL A 210 -102.88 18.15 -4.46
CA VAL A 210 -103.80 18.15 -3.28
C VAL A 210 -103.97 16.88 -2.39
N ASP A 211 -103.64 17.11 -1.12
CA ASP A 211 -104.24 16.71 0.17
C ASP A 211 -104.82 15.30 0.41
N SER A 212 -104.42 14.72 1.55
CA SER A 212 -105.24 14.90 2.76
C SER A 212 -104.53 14.49 4.06
N ASN A 213 -104.68 15.33 5.09
CA ASN A 213 -104.38 15.01 6.47
C ASN A 213 -105.59 14.27 7.07
N THR A 214 -105.45 13.01 7.50
CA THR A 214 -106.31 12.38 8.52
C THR A 214 -105.88 10.97 8.90
N GLY A 215 -105.94 10.68 10.21
CA GLY A 215 -106.47 9.42 10.71
C GLY A 215 -105.53 8.20 10.79
N PHE A 216 -105.99 7.24 11.59
CA PHE A 216 -105.40 5.92 11.79
C PHE A 216 -105.09 5.23 10.45
N ARG A 217 -103.81 5.04 10.16
CA ARG A 217 -103.35 3.92 9.33
C ARG A 217 -102.52 3.01 10.22
N ALA A 218 -102.96 1.77 10.37
CA ALA A 218 -102.14 0.75 10.99
C ALA A 218 -100.83 0.61 10.21
N ALA A 219 -99.73 0.29 10.89
CA ALA A 219 -98.52 -0.15 10.21
C ALA A 219 -98.89 -1.31 9.27
N VAL A 220 -98.36 -1.30 8.04
CA VAL A 220 -98.41 -2.46 7.14
C VAL A 220 -97.51 -3.50 7.78
N ASN A 221 -98.11 -4.27 8.66
CA ASN A 221 -97.46 -5.16 9.61
C ASN A 221 -96.86 -6.32 8.78
N GLU A 222 -95.54 -6.30 8.53
CA GLU A 222 -94.91 -7.25 7.59
C GLU A 222 -94.70 -8.63 8.21
N ASP A 223 -94.78 -9.68 7.38
CA ASP A 223 -94.54 -11.06 7.81
C ASP A 223 -93.21 -11.21 8.58
N PRO A 224 -93.12 -12.17 9.52
CA PRO A 224 -91.86 -12.44 10.21
C PRO A 224 -90.74 -12.79 9.23
N LYS A 225 -89.51 -12.44 9.57
CA LYS A 225 -88.34 -12.48 8.67
C LYS A 225 -87.32 -13.51 9.13
N VAL A 226 -86.57 -14.03 8.16
CA VAL A 226 -85.41 -14.91 8.34
C VAL A 226 -84.20 -14.20 7.76
N ASP A 227 -83.08 -14.18 8.47
CA ASP A 227 -81.95 -13.28 8.14
C ASP A 227 -80.62 -14.03 8.29
N PHE A 228 -80.16 -14.67 7.21
CA PHE A 228 -78.95 -15.49 7.18
C PHE A 228 -78.28 -15.45 5.80
N THR A 229 -76.96 -15.63 5.78
CA THR A 229 -76.17 -15.59 4.53
C THR A 229 -76.23 -16.95 3.81
N PHE A 230 -76.66 -16.94 2.56
CA PHE A 230 -76.56 -18.08 1.65
C PHE A 230 -75.13 -18.32 1.15
N SER A 231 -74.79 -19.56 0.81
CA SER A 231 -73.52 -19.86 0.11
C SER A 231 -73.53 -19.33 -1.32
N ILE A 232 -74.65 -19.51 -2.04
CA ILE A 232 -74.92 -18.89 -3.35
C ILE A 232 -76.26 -18.17 -3.24
N PRO A 233 -76.29 -16.84 -3.00
CA PRO A 233 -77.53 -16.09 -2.78
C PRO A 233 -78.51 -16.12 -3.95
N SER A 234 -78.01 -16.06 -5.19
CA SER A 234 -78.82 -16.12 -6.42
C SER A 234 -79.59 -17.44 -6.60
N GLU A 235 -79.12 -18.52 -5.99
CA GLU A 235 -79.71 -19.86 -6.05
C GLU A 235 -80.29 -20.33 -4.71
N LYS A 236 -80.27 -19.47 -3.68
CA LYS A 236 -80.65 -19.79 -2.29
C LYS A 236 -80.01 -21.09 -1.75
N LYS A 237 -78.79 -21.41 -2.20
CA LYS A 237 -78.04 -22.61 -1.77
C LYS A 237 -77.28 -22.35 -0.48
N ILE A 238 -77.21 -23.37 0.37
CA ILE A 238 -76.37 -23.47 1.55
C ILE A 238 -75.45 -24.68 1.36
N TYR A 239 -74.15 -24.47 1.46
CA TYR A 239 -73.16 -25.52 1.32
C TYR A 239 -72.88 -26.21 2.66
N ILE A 240 -72.70 -27.52 2.58
CA ILE A 240 -72.15 -28.37 3.63
C ILE A 240 -70.99 -29.16 3.02
N TYR A 241 -70.08 -29.65 3.86
CA TYR A 241 -68.85 -30.28 3.39
C TYR A 241 -68.75 -31.72 3.89
N ASN A 242 -68.21 -32.61 3.06
CA ASN A 242 -68.01 -34.02 3.38
C ASN A 242 -67.23 -34.19 4.68
N GLU A 243 -67.65 -35.13 5.54
CA GLU A 243 -67.01 -35.48 6.81
C GLU A 243 -66.79 -34.31 7.81
N GLU A 244 -67.37 -33.14 7.57
CA GLU A 244 -67.30 -32.01 8.49
C GLU A 244 -68.53 -31.89 9.40
N ASN A 245 -68.29 -31.37 10.61
CA ASN A 245 -69.36 -30.92 11.49
C ASN A 245 -69.89 -29.56 11.01
N PHE A 246 -71.14 -29.55 10.56
CA PHE A 246 -71.84 -28.35 10.15
C PHE A 246 -72.54 -27.66 11.32
N THR A 247 -72.60 -26.33 11.29
CA THR A 247 -73.55 -25.54 12.07
C THR A 247 -73.98 -24.33 11.23
N LEU A 248 -75.28 -24.09 11.15
CA LEU A 248 -75.87 -22.87 10.61
C LEU A 248 -76.91 -22.35 11.58
N GLU A 249 -76.65 -21.18 12.14
CA GLU A 249 -77.65 -20.41 12.86
C GLU A 249 -78.48 -19.61 11.85
N ILE A 250 -79.80 -19.66 12.02
CA ILE A 250 -80.78 -18.93 11.20
C ILE A 250 -81.54 -18.00 12.15
N PRO A 251 -81.12 -16.73 12.26
CA PRO A 251 -81.89 -15.67 12.90
C PRO A 251 -83.31 -15.56 12.34
N VAL A 252 -84.29 -15.50 13.25
CA VAL A 252 -85.71 -15.31 12.96
C VAL A 252 -86.28 -14.22 13.86
N TYR A 253 -87.10 -13.33 13.29
CA TYR A 253 -87.71 -12.23 14.05
C TYR A 253 -89.07 -11.78 13.50
N SER A 254 -89.83 -11.05 14.31
CA SER A 254 -91.06 -10.37 13.90
C SER A 254 -90.99 -8.88 14.25
N GLU A 255 -91.71 -8.05 13.48
CA GLU A 255 -91.93 -6.63 13.79
C GLU A 255 -92.82 -6.42 15.03
N SER A 256 -93.59 -7.44 15.43
CA SER A 256 -94.25 -7.48 16.75
C SER A 256 -93.30 -7.83 17.90
N GLY A 257 -92.03 -8.14 17.61
CA GLY A 257 -91.01 -8.52 18.60
C GLY A 257 -91.21 -9.90 19.23
N LYS A 258 -92.22 -10.67 18.79
CA LYS A 258 -92.52 -12.03 19.29
C LYS A 258 -92.91 -12.96 18.15
N ILE A 259 -92.60 -14.23 18.32
CA ILE A 259 -93.03 -15.33 17.46
C ILE A 259 -93.75 -16.40 18.27
N ARG A 260 -94.73 -17.09 17.67
CA ARG A 260 -95.32 -18.29 18.27
C ARG A 260 -94.42 -19.49 18.08
N TYR A 261 -93.99 -19.73 16.84
CA TYR A 261 -93.08 -20.81 16.50
C TYR A 261 -92.25 -20.45 15.26
N ALA A 262 -91.11 -21.12 15.13
CA ALA A 262 -90.26 -21.05 13.94
C ALA A 262 -89.69 -22.44 13.67
N THR A 263 -90.00 -23.02 12.51
CA THR A 263 -89.75 -24.43 12.19
C THR A 263 -89.20 -24.64 10.78
N ILE A 264 -88.71 -25.84 10.47
CA ILE A 264 -88.26 -26.25 9.13
C ILE A 264 -89.23 -27.30 8.57
N LYS A 265 -89.58 -27.16 7.29
CA LYS A 265 -90.50 -28.04 6.55
C LYS A 265 -89.90 -28.50 5.22
N LYS A 266 -90.37 -29.65 4.75
CA LYS A 266 -90.15 -30.19 3.39
C LYS A 266 -91.05 -29.44 2.39
N GLY A 267 -90.91 -29.77 1.10
CA GLY A 267 -91.82 -29.30 0.06
C GLY A 267 -93.28 -29.63 0.35
N SER A 268 -94.21 -28.86 -0.21
CA SER A 268 -95.64 -28.89 0.13
C SER A 268 -95.94 -28.72 1.63
N ARG A 269 -95.10 -27.97 2.35
CA ARG A 269 -95.22 -27.68 3.80
C ARG A 269 -95.25 -28.94 4.68
N GLN A 270 -94.75 -30.08 4.19
CA GLN A 270 -94.67 -31.33 4.94
C GLN A 270 -93.73 -31.19 6.15
N LYS A 271 -94.06 -31.82 7.28
CA LYS A 271 -93.19 -31.79 8.48
C LYS A 271 -92.00 -32.73 8.33
N PHE A 272 -90.90 -32.41 9.00
CA PHE A 272 -89.81 -33.35 9.28
C PHE A 272 -90.15 -34.23 10.49
N ASN A 273 -89.36 -35.28 10.72
CA ASN A 273 -89.52 -36.15 11.88
C ASN A 273 -89.01 -35.43 13.14
N ASN A 274 -89.61 -35.71 14.30
CA ASN A 274 -89.04 -35.29 15.58
C ASN A 274 -87.82 -36.15 15.92
N VAL A 275 -86.75 -35.56 16.47
CA VAL A 275 -85.71 -36.36 17.15
C VAL A 275 -86.32 -36.92 18.46
N PRO A 276 -86.21 -38.22 18.75
CA PRO A 276 -86.65 -38.80 20.02
C PRO A 276 -86.07 -38.09 21.24
N ASP A 277 -86.83 -38.04 22.33
CA ASP A 277 -86.43 -37.51 23.65
C ASP A 277 -85.97 -36.04 23.69
N THR A 278 -86.12 -35.30 22.58
CA THR A 278 -85.93 -33.84 22.49
C THR A 278 -87.26 -33.11 22.56
N GLU A 279 -87.30 -31.88 23.09
CA GLU A 279 -88.50 -31.03 23.07
C GLU A 279 -88.68 -30.33 21.72
N ASN A 280 -87.59 -29.91 21.09
CA ASN A 280 -87.60 -28.92 20.01
C ASN A 280 -86.71 -29.26 18.80
N ASP A 281 -86.13 -30.46 18.69
CA ASP A 281 -85.28 -30.82 17.54
C ASP A 281 -86.04 -31.62 16.46
N LEU A 282 -85.74 -31.33 15.20
CA LEU A 282 -86.20 -32.10 14.04
C LEU A 282 -85.03 -32.85 13.41
N ASP A 283 -85.25 -34.11 13.03
CA ASP A 283 -84.39 -34.82 12.08
C ASP A 283 -84.70 -34.28 10.69
N ILE A 284 -83.78 -33.47 10.15
CA ILE A 284 -83.90 -32.88 8.82
C ILE A 284 -83.17 -33.72 7.74
N GLU A 285 -83.02 -35.01 8.01
CA GLU A 285 -82.48 -36.08 7.17
C GLU A 285 -80.94 -36.02 6.98
N TYR A 286 -80.39 -37.14 6.50
CA TYR A 286 -78.98 -37.27 6.06
C TYR A 286 -77.89 -37.00 7.11
N GLY A 287 -78.24 -37.03 8.40
CA GLY A 287 -77.31 -36.78 9.51
C GLY A 287 -77.35 -35.36 10.07
N PHE A 288 -78.36 -34.57 9.69
CA PHE A 288 -78.56 -33.19 10.16
C PHE A 288 -79.82 -33.06 11.00
N THR A 289 -79.71 -32.36 12.12
CA THR A 289 -80.83 -31.97 12.97
C THR A 289 -81.03 -30.46 12.92
N ALA A 290 -82.25 -30.01 13.24
CA ALA A 290 -82.57 -28.60 13.38
C ALA A 290 -83.30 -28.35 14.71
N THR A 291 -82.65 -27.61 15.61
CA THR A 291 -83.29 -27.05 16.81
C THR A 291 -84.22 -25.93 16.36
N VAL A 292 -85.53 -26.15 16.50
CA VAL A 292 -86.59 -25.22 16.12
C VAL A 292 -87.22 -24.56 17.37
N ILE A 293 -88.13 -23.62 17.17
CA ILE A 293 -88.75 -22.85 18.26
C ILE A 293 -90.22 -23.25 18.38
N ASN A 294 -90.64 -23.77 19.54
CA ASN A 294 -91.99 -24.27 19.81
C ASN A 294 -92.44 -25.28 18.73
N ARG A 295 -91.74 -26.42 18.66
CA ARG A 295 -91.99 -27.51 17.70
C ARG A 295 -93.43 -28.04 17.76
N ALA A 296 -94.11 -27.88 18.90
CA ALA A 296 -95.51 -28.22 19.11
C ALA A 296 -96.51 -27.24 18.45
N GLU A 297 -96.04 -26.14 17.85
CA GLU A 297 -96.85 -25.09 17.19
C GLU A 297 -97.90 -24.42 18.11
N ASN A 298 -97.73 -24.56 19.45
CA ASN A 298 -98.72 -24.24 20.48
C ASN A 298 -99.21 -22.77 20.36
N PRO A 299 -100.53 -22.52 20.27
CA PRO A 299 -101.08 -21.18 20.09
C PRO A 299 -100.93 -20.23 21.27
N THR A 300 -100.72 -20.71 22.50
CA THR A 300 -100.62 -19.84 23.69
C THR A 300 -99.19 -19.49 24.09
N LEU A 301 -98.18 -20.11 23.47
CA LEU A 301 -96.76 -19.88 23.75
C LEU A 301 -96.17 -18.87 22.76
N THR A 302 -95.38 -17.91 23.27
CA THR A 302 -94.65 -16.94 22.43
C THR A 302 -93.22 -16.74 22.91
N THR A 303 -92.27 -16.72 21.99
CA THR A 303 -90.84 -16.46 22.21
C THR A 303 -90.51 -15.02 21.77
N PRO A 304 -89.79 -14.22 22.58
CA PRO A 304 -89.26 -12.93 22.14
C PRO A 304 -88.29 -13.10 20.96
N ALA A 305 -88.51 -12.34 19.88
CA ALA A 305 -87.75 -12.43 18.65
C ALA A 305 -87.84 -11.09 17.90
N THR A 306 -86.90 -10.19 18.18
CA THR A 306 -86.82 -8.83 17.61
C THR A 306 -85.70 -8.75 16.58
N LYS A 307 -85.67 -7.75 15.70
CA LYS A 307 -84.53 -7.62 14.76
C LYS A 307 -83.18 -7.41 15.48
N LYS A 308 -83.15 -6.71 16.62
CA LYS A 308 -81.92 -6.47 17.40
C LYS A 308 -81.47 -7.69 18.20
N ASN A 309 -82.42 -8.49 18.68
CA ASN A 309 -82.14 -9.74 19.39
C ASN A 309 -83.09 -10.82 18.82
N PRO A 310 -82.71 -11.46 17.69
CA PRO A 310 -83.52 -12.45 17.02
C PRO A 310 -83.42 -13.79 17.76
N ALA A 311 -84.52 -14.55 17.76
CA ALA A 311 -84.43 -15.94 18.14
C ALA A 311 -83.76 -16.74 16.99
N LYS A 312 -83.28 -17.95 17.25
CA LYS A 312 -82.53 -18.74 16.26
C LYS A 312 -83.14 -20.11 16.05
N ILE A 313 -83.35 -20.50 14.80
CA ILE A 313 -83.33 -21.91 14.41
C ILE A 313 -81.85 -22.28 14.24
N VAL A 314 -81.41 -23.44 14.71
CA VAL A 314 -80.01 -23.87 14.55
C VAL A 314 -79.94 -25.25 13.93
N ILE A 315 -79.36 -25.32 12.72
CA ILE A 315 -79.09 -26.57 12.02
C ILE A 315 -77.70 -27.05 12.41
N LYS A 316 -77.56 -28.32 12.81
CA LYS A 316 -76.27 -28.96 13.13
C LYS A 316 -76.22 -30.38 12.56
N GLY A 317 -75.02 -30.96 12.44
CA GLY A 317 -74.83 -32.36 12.08
C GLY A 317 -73.64 -32.61 11.17
N ARG A 318 -73.53 -33.83 10.65
CA ARG A 318 -72.46 -34.31 9.76
C ARG A 318 -73.03 -35.35 8.79
N PRO A 319 -72.57 -35.47 7.54
CA PRO A 319 -73.06 -36.47 6.60
C PRO A 319 -73.06 -37.90 7.18
N ASN A 320 -74.24 -38.52 7.28
CA ASN A 320 -74.38 -39.91 7.73
C ASN A 320 -74.17 -40.91 6.60
N ASP A 321 -74.09 -42.21 6.92
CA ASP A 321 -73.77 -43.24 5.93
C ASP A 321 -74.83 -43.41 4.84
N VAL A 322 -76.09 -43.00 5.09
CA VAL A 322 -77.14 -42.94 4.05
C VAL A 322 -76.78 -41.89 2.99
N LEU A 323 -76.19 -40.76 3.40
CA LEU A 323 -75.70 -39.74 2.48
C LEU A 323 -74.40 -40.16 1.78
N LYS A 324 -73.50 -40.87 2.48
CA LYS A 324 -72.23 -41.38 1.90
C LYS A 324 -72.43 -42.46 0.84
N ASN A 325 -73.49 -43.26 0.96
CA ASN A 325 -73.88 -44.28 -0.02
C ASN A 325 -74.68 -43.72 -1.22
N ASN A 326 -74.89 -42.40 -1.31
CA ASN A 326 -75.54 -41.78 -2.46
C ASN A 326 -74.59 -41.73 -3.67
N SER A 327 -75.05 -42.06 -4.87
CA SER A 327 -74.22 -42.08 -6.08
C SER A 327 -73.63 -40.72 -6.49
N GLY A 328 -74.15 -39.61 -5.97
CA GLY A 328 -73.56 -38.28 -6.14
C GLY A 328 -72.55 -37.88 -5.06
N TYR A 329 -72.38 -38.69 -4.00
CA TYR A 329 -71.31 -38.52 -3.02
C TYR A 329 -69.99 -38.93 -3.68
N THR A 330 -69.20 -37.95 -4.12
CA THR A 330 -68.00 -38.14 -4.93
C THR A 330 -66.84 -37.36 -4.32
N LYS A 331 -65.71 -38.03 -4.11
CA LYS A 331 -64.52 -37.46 -3.48
C LYS A 331 -63.71 -36.53 -4.42
N ARG A 332 -64.41 -35.73 -5.21
CA ARG A 332 -63.87 -34.85 -6.26
C ARG A 332 -64.19 -33.39 -5.95
N GLU A 333 -63.38 -32.45 -6.42
CA GLU A 333 -63.63 -31.01 -6.24
C GLU A 333 -65.00 -30.58 -6.82
N ASP A 334 -65.40 -31.17 -7.95
CA ASP A 334 -66.62 -30.88 -8.68
C ASP A 334 -67.89 -31.52 -8.07
N GLN A 335 -67.80 -32.14 -6.89
CA GLN A 335 -68.97 -32.67 -6.17
C GLN A 335 -70.00 -31.57 -5.94
N ASN A 336 -71.23 -31.81 -6.40
CA ASN A 336 -72.38 -30.94 -6.16
C ASN A 336 -73.61 -31.80 -5.85
N LEU A 337 -73.56 -32.56 -4.75
CA LEU A 337 -74.65 -33.44 -4.36
C LEU A 337 -75.78 -32.63 -3.72
N ASN A 338 -76.97 -32.73 -4.30
CA ASN A 338 -78.16 -32.03 -3.87
C ASN A 338 -78.92 -32.85 -2.79
N ILE A 339 -78.96 -32.40 -1.53
CA ILE A 339 -79.49 -33.19 -0.38
C ILE A 339 -80.90 -32.79 0.07
N GLY A 340 -81.57 -31.95 -0.70
CA GLY A 340 -82.99 -31.64 -0.58
C GLY A 340 -83.32 -30.18 -0.23
N THR A 341 -84.51 -29.76 -0.65
CA THR A 341 -85.09 -28.46 -0.34
C THR A 341 -85.51 -28.39 1.12
N ARG A 342 -85.42 -27.21 1.70
CA ARG A 342 -85.90 -26.89 3.06
C ARG A 342 -86.66 -25.57 2.99
N TYR A 343 -87.74 -25.48 3.77
CA TYR A 343 -88.57 -24.28 3.88
C TYR A 343 -88.64 -23.86 5.35
N LEU A 344 -88.19 -22.65 5.66
CA LEU A 344 -88.40 -22.06 6.96
C LEU A 344 -89.87 -21.64 7.08
N GLN A 345 -90.48 -21.83 8.24
CA GLN A 345 -91.79 -21.28 8.56
C GLN A 345 -91.72 -20.62 9.92
N VAL A 346 -91.79 -19.29 9.93
CA VAL A 346 -91.90 -18.46 11.13
C VAL A 346 -93.33 -17.95 11.19
N VAL A 347 -93.95 -18.06 12.36
CA VAL A 347 -95.31 -17.55 12.63
C VAL A 347 -95.26 -16.61 13.82
N ASP A 348 -95.78 -15.39 13.66
CA ASP A 348 -95.75 -14.37 14.72
C ASP A 348 -96.81 -14.60 15.82
N ASP A 349 -96.78 -13.76 16.87
CA ASP A 349 -97.80 -13.71 17.92
C ASP A 349 -99.23 -13.43 17.41
N LYS A 350 -99.37 -12.80 16.24
CA LYS A 350 -100.64 -12.46 15.58
C LYS A 350 -101.08 -13.49 14.52
N GLY A 351 -100.32 -14.58 14.31
CA GLY A 351 -100.63 -15.65 13.36
C GLY A 351 -100.25 -15.40 11.90
N ARG A 352 -99.47 -14.35 11.61
CA ARG A 352 -98.90 -14.02 10.29
C ARG A 352 -97.66 -14.88 10.03
N GLU A 353 -97.41 -15.25 8.77
CA GLU A 353 -96.38 -16.23 8.44
C GLU A 353 -95.64 -15.97 7.12
N ASN A 354 -94.34 -16.28 7.11
CA ASN A 354 -93.44 -16.00 5.99
C ASN A 354 -93.54 -17.01 4.83
N LEU A 355 -93.81 -18.28 5.14
CA LEU A 355 -93.88 -19.36 4.17
C LEU A 355 -95.21 -19.33 3.44
N LYS A 356 -95.26 -18.96 2.15
CA LYS A 356 -96.52 -18.77 1.45
C LYS A 356 -97.05 -20.07 0.84
N LYS A 357 -96.25 -20.76 0.02
CA LYS A 357 -96.66 -22.01 -0.65
C LYS A 357 -95.82 -23.21 -0.21
N GLY A 358 -94.53 -23.03 -0.03
CA GLY A 358 -93.57 -24.10 0.23
C GLY A 358 -93.38 -25.02 -0.99
N GLN A 359 -93.29 -24.44 -2.19
CA GLN A 359 -93.29 -25.18 -3.46
C GLN A 359 -92.02 -24.98 -4.29
N ASP A 360 -91.47 -23.77 -4.34
CA ASP A 360 -90.37 -23.44 -5.26
C ASP A 360 -89.50 -22.29 -4.73
N MET A 361 -88.47 -21.92 -5.50
CA MET A 361 -87.46 -20.92 -5.11
C MET A 361 -88.02 -19.49 -4.98
N SER A 362 -89.23 -19.20 -5.44
CA SER A 362 -89.90 -17.90 -5.23
C SER A 362 -90.37 -17.69 -3.79
N ASP A 363 -90.62 -18.75 -3.00
CA ASP A 363 -90.92 -18.60 -1.56
C ASP A 363 -89.75 -17.88 -0.87
N PRO A 364 -89.99 -16.80 -0.10
CA PRO A 364 -88.91 -16.04 0.56
C PRO A 364 -88.16 -16.87 1.60
N ALA A 365 -88.80 -17.93 2.10
CA ALA A 365 -88.29 -18.82 3.12
C ALA A 365 -87.69 -20.14 2.58
N TYR A 366 -87.55 -20.27 1.26
CA TYR A 366 -86.87 -21.40 0.59
C TYR A 366 -85.35 -21.35 0.87
N PHE A 367 -84.75 -22.51 1.13
CA PHE A 367 -83.31 -22.74 0.93
C PHE A 367 -83.03 -24.17 0.48
N TYR A 368 -81.86 -24.41 -0.09
CA TYR A 368 -81.46 -25.73 -0.57
C TYR A 368 -80.09 -26.14 -0.02
N LEU A 369 -79.97 -27.35 0.52
CA LEU A 369 -78.71 -27.88 1.06
C LEU A 369 -77.92 -28.63 -0.03
N VAL A 370 -76.66 -28.26 -0.24
CA VAL A 370 -75.76 -28.86 -1.24
C VAL A 370 -74.48 -29.33 -0.57
N LEU A 371 -74.09 -30.58 -0.82
CA LEU A 371 -72.88 -31.20 -0.29
C LEU A 371 -71.71 -31.09 -1.27
N LYS A 372 -70.60 -30.52 -0.79
CA LYS A 372 -69.32 -30.35 -1.47
C LYS A 372 -68.23 -31.21 -0.78
N SER A 373 -67.14 -31.48 -1.47
CA SER A 373 -65.96 -32.16 -0.91
C SER A 373 -65.05 -31.22 -0.11
N GLN A 374 -64.20 -31.77 0.75
CA GLN A 374 -63.23 -30.96 1.52
C GLN A 374 -62.22 -30.28 0.60
N SER A 375 -61.80 -30.92 -0.49
CA SER A 375 -60.98 -30.30 -1.56
C SER A 375 -61.62 -29.10 -2.26
N LYS A 376 -62.96 -28.92 -2.21
CA LYS A 376 -63.61 -27.67 -2.66
C LYS A 376 -63.56 -26.56 -1.60
N LYS A 377 -63.34 -26.90 -0.33
CA LYS A 377 -63.20 -25.94 0.79
C LYS A 377 -61.75 -25.54 1.04
N TYR A 378 -60.81 -26.45 0.86
CA TYR A 378 -59.39 -26.30 1.21
C TYR A 378 -58.44 -26.45 0.02
N ALA A 379 -57.26 -25.84 0.12
CA ALA A 379 -56.18 -25.92 -0.86
C ALA A 379 -54.81 -25.92 -0.17
N LEU A 380 -53.75 -26.35 -0.88
CA LEU A 380 -52.36 -26.22 -0.40
C LEU A 380 -51.85 -24.81 -0.72
N ARG A 381 -51.18 -24.15 0.23
CA ARG A 381 -50.78 -22.75 0.12
C ARG A 381 -49.55 -22.52 -0.80
N ALA A 382 -49.61 -21.36 -1.46
CA ALA A 382 -48.51 -20.41 -1.77
C ALA A 382 -47.31 -20.36 -0.79
N GLN A 383 -46.42 -21.36 -0.72
CA GLN A 383 -45.18 -21.24 0.07
C GLN A 383 -44.16 -20.36 -0.67
N PRO A 384 -43.73 -19.20 -0.11
CA PRO A 384 -42.63 -18.40 -0.66
C PRO A 384 -41.27 -19.10 -0.49
N ALA A 385 -40.24 -18.60 -1.19
CA ALA A 385 -38.94 -19.25 -1.35
C ALA A 385 -38.18 -19.54 -0.03
N ASP A 386 -38.47 -18.77 1.02
CA ASP A 386 -37.94 -18.88 2.38
C ASP A 386 -38.77 -19.80 3.31
N GLU A 387 -40.03 -20.09 2.95
CA GLU A 387 -40.88 -21.10 3.60
C GLU A 387 -40.78 -22.49 2.91
N LEU A 388 -40.10 -22.62 1.76
CA LEU A 388 -39.98 -23.89 1.02
C LEU A 388 -39.27 -24.98 1.84
N ILE A 389 -39.95 -26.13 1.97
CA ILE A 389 -39.47 -27.28 2.73
C ILE A 389 -38.25 -27.86 2.02
N THR A 390 -37.11 -27.88 2.70
CA THR A 390 -35.85 -28.33 2.09
C THR A 390 -35.69 -29.84 2.27
N VAL A 391 -35.46 -30.56 1.18
CA VAL A 391 -35.41 -32.03 1.12
C VAL A 391 -34.19 -32.56 0.40
N SER A 392 -33.78 -33.80 0.70
CA SER A 392 -32.63 -34.45 0.04
C SER A 392 -32.89 -34.87 -1.41
N SER A 393 -34.16 -34.97 -1.83
CA SER A 393 -34.55 -35.22 -3.22
C SER A 393 -35.99 -34.79 -3.48
N LEU A 394 -36.21 -34.07 -4.58
CA LEU A 394 -37.55 -33.65 -5.02
C LEU A 394 -38.41 -34.80 -5.61
N THR A 395 -37.78 -35.90 -6.02
CA THR A 395 -38.45 -37.02 -6.73
C THR A 395 -38.47 -38.32 -5.94
N ASN A 396 -37.56 -38.50 -4.99
CA ASN A 396 -37.51 -39.67 -4.09
C ASN A 396 -37.15 -39.24 -2.65
N PRO A 397 -38.02 -38.48 -1.96
CA PRO A 397 -37.76 -38.00 -0.61
C PRO A 397 -37.57 -39.17 0.38
N THR A 398 -36.61 -39.04 1.29
CA THR A 398 -36.32 -40.02 2.36
C THR A 398 -37.44 -40.12 3.40
N ALA A 399 -37.30 -41.00 4.40
CA ALA A 399 -38.24 -41.05 5.51
C ALA A 399 -38.26 -39.73 6.31
N GLU A 400 -37.10 -39.15 6.58
CA GLU A 400 -36.95 -37.85 7.25
C GLU A 400 -37.54 -36.71 6.40
N ASP A 401 -37.30 -36.71 5.09
CA ASP A 401 -37.90 -35.72 4.19
C ASP A 401 -39.43 -35.80 4.21
N ARG A 402 -40.03 -36.99 4.20
CA ARG A 402 -41.50 -37.13 4.26
C ARG A 402 -42.09 -36.64 5.58
N GLU A 403 -41.36 -36.77 6.69
CA GLU A 403 -41.76 -36.19 7.97
C GLU A 403 -41.62 -34.66 7.99
N LYS A 404 -40.52 -34.12 7.44
CA LYS A 404 -40.35 -32.66 7.20
C LYS A 404 -41.47 -32.10 6.32
N ILE A 405 -41.83 -32.81 5.23
CA ILE A 405 -42.94 -32.45 4.33
C ILE A 405 -44.27 -32.45 5.10
N LYS A 406 -44.54 -33.46 5.92
CA LYS A 406 -45.78 -33.51 6.71
C LYS A 406 -45.88 -32.33 7.67
N ASN A 407 -44.82 -32.09 8.45
CA ASN A 407 -44.85 -31.09 9.52
C ASN A 407 -44.77 -29.64 8.98
N GLY A 408 -44.30 -29.45 7.74
CA GLY A 408 -44.21 -28.16 7.07
C GLY A 408 -45.30 -27.85 6.05
N ILE A 409 -46.25 -28.76 5.78
CA ILE A 409 -47.31 -28.49 4.78
C ILE A 409 -48.27 -27.42 5.29
N GLN A 410 -48.64 -26.48 4.42
CA GLN A 410 -49.59 -25.42 4.75
C GLN A 410 -50.88 -25.55 3.95
N ILE A 411 -52.01 -25.57 4.66
CA ILE A 411 -53.35 -25.64 4.09
C ILE A 411 -54.07 -24.30 4.32
N GLU A 412 -54.71 -23.80 3.28
CA GLU A 412 -55.56 -22.60 3.28
C GLU A 412 -57.02 -22.95 2.99
N TYR A 413 -57.96 -22.09 3.37
CA TYR A 413 -59.32 -22.13 2.79
C TYR A 413 -59.23 -21.66 1.33
N SER A 414 -59.69 -22.49 0.40
CA SER A 414 -59.49 -22.30 -1.04
C SER A 414 -60.01 -20.93 -1.50
N THR A 415 -59.13 -20.16 -2.13
CA THR A 415 -59.46 -18.89 -2.82
C THR A 415 -60.52 -19.06 -3.92
N ALA A 416 -60.56 -20.24 -4.56
CA ALA A 416 -61.56 -20.65 -5.56
C ALA A 416 -62.81 -21.33 -4.96
N ASN A 417 -63.01 -21.25 -3.63
CA ASN A 417 -64.28 -21.59 -3.02
C ASN A 417 -65.31 -20.47 -3.27
N GLU A 418 -66.53 -20.84 -3.63
CA GLU A 418 -67.59 -19.94 -4.06
C GLU A 418 -68.57 -19.54 -2.92
N ASP A 419 -68.52 -20.23 -1.77
CA ASP A 419 -69.40 -20.03 -0.61
C ASP A 419 -69.24 -18.62 -0.02
N ALA A 420 -70.28 -17.78 -0.13
CA ALA A 420 -70.22 -16.40 0.33
C ALA A 420 -69.97 -16.27 1.85
N ARG A 421 -70.31 -17.30 2.63
CA ARG A 421 -70.07 -17.35 4.08
C ARG A 421 -68.60 -17.57 4.45
N LEU A 422 -67.77 -18.03 3.49
CA LEU A 422 -66.34 -18.27 3.68
C LEU A 422 -65.47 -17.13 3.14
N VAL A 423 -66.05 -16.05 2.60
CA VAL A 423 -65.30 -14.93 1.99
C VAL A 423 -64.18 -14.41 2.89
N ASN A 424 -64.47 -14.15 4.17
CA ASN A 424 -63.52 -13.63 5.15
C ASN A 424 -62.42 -14.64 5.58
N LYS A 425 -62.45 -15.87 5.05
CA LYS A 425 -61.43 -16.90 5.28
C LYS A 425 -60.64 -17.29 4.03
N ARG A 426 -61.06 -16.88 2.82
CA ARG A 426 -60.40 -17.29 1.56
C ARG A 426 -58.93 -16.85 1.56
N GLY A 427 -58.02 -17.79 1.36
CA GLY A 427 -56.57 -17.57 1.41
C GLY A 427 -55.99 -17.45 2.83
N THR A 428 -56.78 -17.55 3.90
CA THR A 428 -56.24 -17.67 5.27
C THR A 428 -55.83 -19.12 5.54
N LEU A 429 -54.81 -19.30 6.37
CA LEU A 429 -54.40 -20.61 6.86
C LEU A 429 -55.52 -21.32 7.65
N VAL A 430 -55.45 -22.65 7.69
CA VAL A 430 -56.23 -23.49 8.58
C VAL A 430 -55.42 -23.70 9.87
N GLU A 431 -56.04 -23.43 11.01
CA GLU A 431 -55.39 -23.48 12.33
C GLU A 431 -54.95 -24.90 12.71
N ASN A 432 -55.82 -25.91 12.47
CA ASN A 432 -55.56 -27.32 12.77
C ASN A 432 -55.59 -28.17 11.48
N PRO A 433 -54.52 -28.17 10.65
CA PRO A 433 -54.51 -28.91 9.39
C PRO A 433 -54.56 -30.44 9.59
N ASP A 434 -53.97 -30.98 10.66
CA ASP A 434 -54.01 -32.42 10.98
C ASP A 434 -55.44 -32.97 11.21
N GLU A 435 -56.44 -32.14 11.54
CA GLU A 435 -57.84 -32.59 11.65
C GLU A 435 -58.49 -32.88 10.29
N ILE A 436 -57.95 -32.31 9.21
CA ILE A 436 -58.50 -32.42 7.85
C ILE A 436 -57.58 -33.18 6.89
N ILE A 437 -56.33 -33.49 7.23
CA ILE A 437 -55.41 -34.29 6.41
C ILE A 437 -55.51 -35.78 6.78
N GLN A 438 -55.59 -36.64 5.75
CA GLN A 438 -55.50 -38.10 5.87
C GLN A 438 -54.12 -38.64 5.45
N SER A 439 -53.58 -38.18 4.31
CA SER A 439 -52.25 -38.56 3.82
C SER A 439 -51.59 -37.42 3.06
N ILE A 440 -50.27 -37.50 2.93
CA ILE A 440 -49.47 -36.60 2.09
C ILE A 440 -48.46 -37.47 1.35
N ASP A 441 -48.54 -37.44 0.02
CA ASP A 441 -47.82 -38.34 -0.87
C ASP A 441 -47.15 -37.52 -1.98
N VAL A 442 -45.96 -37.93 -2.43
CA VAL A 442 -45.28 -37.30 -3.58
C VAL A 442 -45.47 -38.20 -4.79
N VAL A 443 -46.21 -37.73 -5.78
CA VAL A 443 -46.66 -38.53 -6.94
C VAL A 443 -46.24 -37.83 -8.23
N GLY A 444 -45.20 -38.37 -8.88
CA GLY A 444 -44.55 -37.72 -10.01
C GLY A 444 -43.93 -36.38 -9.57
N ASN A 445 -44.34 -35.28 -10.19
CA ASN A 445 -43.84 -33.93 -9.90
C ASN A 445 -44.82 -33.10 -9.03
N ASN A 446 -45.72 -33.76 -8.28
CA ASN A 446 -46.71 -33.09 -7.43
C ASN A 446 -46.70 -33.63 -5.99
N ILE A 447 -46.90 -32.73 -5.04
CA ILE A 447 -47.45 -33.06 -3.72
C ILE A 447 -48.93 -33.37 -3.88
N VAL A 448 -49.39 -34.46 -3.28
CA VAL A 448 -50.80 -34.86 -3.19
C VAL A 448 -51.17 -34.89 -1.72
N VAL A 449 -52.13 -34.07 -1.31
CA VAL A 449 -52.76 -34.17 0.02
C VAL A 449 -54.11 -34.85 -0.16
N THR A 450 -54.31 -35.94 0.56
CA THR A 450 -55.62 -36.57 0.73
C THR A 450 -56.25 -35.99 2.00
N PHE A 451 -57.46 -35.43 1.92
CA PHE A 451 -58.19 -34.94 3.08
C PHE A 451 -58.98 -36.05 3.79
N THR A 452 -59.58 -35.81 4.96
CA THR A 452 -60.30 -36.82 5.75
C THR A 452 -61.61 -37.33 5.11
N ASP A 453 -62.19 -36.62 4.14
CA ASP A 453 -63.22 -37.18 3.24
C ASP A 453 -62.67 -38.10 2.15
N GLY A 454 -61.35 -38.19 2.01
CA GLY A 454 -60.64 -38.92 0.96
C GLY A 454 -60.66 -38.22 -0.40
N SER A 455 -61.03 -36.94 -0.48
CA SER A 455 -60.81 -36.11 -1.66
C SER A 455 -59.39 -35.54 -1.66
N THR A 456 -58.83 -35.29 -2.85
CA THR A 456 -57.41 -34.95 -3.00
C THR A 456 -57.21 -33.55 -3.55
N ARG A 457 -56.16 -32.86 -3.09
CA ARG A 457 -55.58 -31.68 -3.76
C ARG A 457 -54.14 -31.97 -4.18
N THR A 458 -53.75 -31.42 -5.33
CA THR A 458 -52.42 -31.58 -5.93
C THR A 458 -51.76 -30.22 -6.18
N ARG A 459 -50.44 -30.14 -5.99
CA ARG A 459 -49.65 -28.92 -6.18
C ARG A 459 -48.22 -29.27 -6.63
N PRO A 460 -47.59 -28.53 -7.56
CA PRO A 460 -46.24 -28.87 -8.05
C PRO A 460 -45.20 -28.87 -6.93
N VAL A 461 -44.26 -29.83 -6.95
CA VAL A 461 -43.24 -29.96 -5.88
C VAL A 461 -42.40 -28.69 -5.72
N GLY A 462 -42.02 -28.02 -6.81
CA GLY A 462 -41.18 -26.81 -6.78
C GLY A 462 -41.87 -25.55 -6.22
N GLU A 463 -43.16 -25.60 -5.87
CA GLU A 463 -43.84 -24.51 -5.17
C GLU A 463 -44.12 -24.84 -3.68
N VAL A 464 -43.53 -25.92 -3.16
CA VAL A 464 -43.72 -26.42 -1.79
C VAL A 464 -42.39 -26.88 -1.18
N LEU A 465 -41.54 -27.49 -2.02
CA LEU A 465 -40.24 -28.07 -1.69
C LEU A 465 -39.10 -27.38 -2.44
N ARG A 466 -37.88 -27.51 -1.91
CA ARG A 466 -36.62 -27.28 -2.64
C ARG A 466 -35.59 -28.36 -2.32
N GLU A 467 -34.69 -28.64 -3.26
CA GLU A 467 -33.55 -29.54 -3.03
C GLU A 467 -32.51 -28.86 -2.13
N ASN A 468 -31.84 -29.62 -1.26
CA ASN A 468 -30.82 -29.06 -0.39
C ASN A 468 -29.50 -28.78 -1.13
N ILE A 469 -28.96 -27.58 -0.97
CA ILE A 469 -27.64 -27.19 -1.48
C ILE A 469 -26.66 -27.27 -0.30
N PRO A 470 -25.68 -28.19 -0.28
CA PRO A 470 -24.76 -28.32 0.85
C PRO A 470 -23.89 -27.07 1.07
N PRO A 471 -23.38 -26.84 2.30
CA PRO A 471 -22.56 -25.68 2.60
C PRO A 471 -21.31 -25.59 1.72
N THR A 472 -20.91 -24.37 1.38
CA THR A 472 -19.62 -24.08 0.73
C THR A 472 -18.58 -23.70 1.77
N VAL A 473 -17.32 -24.10 1.59
CA VAL A 473 -16.20 -23.77 2.48
C VAL A 473 -15.12 -23.00 1.72
N GLN A 474 -14.52 -22.01 2.37
CA GLN A 474 -13.43 -21.18 1.85
C GLN A 474 -12.17 -21.38 2.70
N VAL A 475 -11.04 -21.57 2.04
CA VAL A 475 -9.76 -21.97 2.62
C VAL A 475 -8.66 -21.03 2.11
N PRO A 476 -7.81 -20.44 2.97
CA PRO A 476 -6.81 -19.45 2.56
C PRO A 476 -5.54 -20.13 2.00
N TYR A 477 -5.65 -20.80 0.85
CA TYR A 477 -4.53 -21.55 0.26
C TYR A 477 -3.36 -20.64 -0.12
N SER A 478 -2.16 -21.03 0.29
CA SER A 478 -0.91 -20.46 -0.22
C SER A 478 -0.70 -20.79 -1.70
N ASN A 479 -1.21 -21.94 -2.15
CA ASN A 479 -1.29 -22.29 -3.57
C ASN A 479 -2.60 -23.06 -3.82
N GLU A 480 -3.56 -22.39 -4.44
CA GLU A 480 -4.90 -22.90 -4.79
C GLU A 480 -4.85 -24.16 -5.67
N GLN A 481 -3.97 -24.18 -6.68
CA GLN A 481 -3.89 -25.26 -7.67
C GLN A 481 -3.49 -26.59 -7.03
N ASN A 482 -2.57 -26.54 -6.07
CA ASN A 482 -2.15 -27.70 -5.29
C ASN A 482 -3.02 -27.93 -4.04
N ARG A 483 -3.94 -27.01 -3.71
CA ARG A 483 -4.65 -26.93 -2.43
C ARG A 483 -3.72 -27.05 -1.21
N THR A 484 -2.60 -26.33 -1.27
CA THR A 484 -1.62 -26.30 -0.17
C THR A 484 -1.68 -25.01 0.63
N ILE A 485 -1.51 -25.12 1.96
CA ILE A 485 -1.20 -24.00 2.85
C ILE A 485 0.24 -24.15 3.34
N TYR A 486 0.98 -23.04 3.36
CA TYR A 486 2.32 -22.98 3.93
C TYR A 486 2.23 -22.45 5.36
N VAL A 487 2.84 -23.19 6.28
CA VAL A 487 3.09 -22.73 7.66
C VAL A 487 4.59 -22.61 7.87
N TYR A 488 5.01 -21.71 8.76
CA TYR A 488 6.42 -21.37 8.91
C TYR A 488 6.90 -21.74 10.31
N SER A 489 8.02 -22.47 10.40
CA SER A 489 8.58 -22.91 11.68
C SER A 489 8.98 -21.74 12.58
N SER A 490 8.83 -21.94 13.90
CA SER A 490 9.04 -20.92 14.94
C SER A 490 8.20 -19.63 14.79
N GLU A 491 7.09 -19.67 14.05
CA GLU A 491 6.15 -18.54 13.97
C GLU A 491 4.72 -18.90 14.33
N GLU A 492 4.05 -17.93 14.97
CA GLU A 492 2.61 -17.95 15.20
C GLU A 492 1.87 -17.95 13.85
N THR A 493 0.99 -18.90 13.69
CA THR A 493 0.08 -19.03 12.55
C THR A 493 -1.30 -18.53 12.98
N ASP A 494 -1.97 -17.73 12.15
CA ASP A 494 -3.39 -17.40 12.34
C ASP A 494 -4.10 -17.53 10.99
N LEU A 495 -4.91 -18.56 10.84
CA LEU A 495 -5.61 -18.88 9.59
C LEU A 495 -7.10 -19.05 9.84
N THR A 496 -7.91 -18.20 9.22
CA THR A 496 -9.38 -18.28 9.26
C THR A 496 -9.91 -19.09 8.08
N PHE A 497 -10.63 -20.17 8.38
CA PHE A 497 -11.47 -20.89 7.41
C PHE A 497 -12.91 -20.41 7.58
N THR A 498 -13.69 -20.32 6.49
CA THR A 498 -15.11 -19.91 6.57
C THR A 498 -16.03 -20.90 5.86
N ALA A 499 -17.30 -20.89 6.25
CA ALA A 499 -18.37 -21.64 5.59
C ALA A 499 -19.59 -20.76 5.34
N LYS A 500 -20.32 -21.03 4.25
CA LYS A 500 -21.56 -20.34 3.87
C LYS A 500 -22.60 -21.31 3.30
N ASP A 501 -23.84 -21.10 3.68
CA ASP A 501 -25.01 -21.89 3.28
C ASP A 501 -26.24 -20.98 3.10
N GLU A 502 -27.16 -21.35 2.21
CA GLU A 502 -28.47 -20.70 2.09
C GLU A 502 -29.45 -21.10 3.20
N SER A 503 -29.23 -22.24 3.87
CA SER A 503 -30.05 -22.71 5.00
C SER A 503 -29.52 -22.18 6.34
N LYS A 504 -28.82 -23.00 7.15
CA LYS A 504 -28.15 -22.65 8.41
C LYS A 504 -26.99 -23.64 8.64
N ILE A 505 -25.79 -23.13 8.86
CA ILE A 505 -24.63 -23.93 9.29
C ILE A 505 -24.93 -24.53 10.66
N LYS A 506 -24.98 -25.85 10.72
CA LYS A 506 -25.13 -26.63 11.94
C LYS A 506 -23.78 -26.86 12.60
N ASP A 507 -22.84 -27.49 11.91
CA ASP A 507 -21.54 -27.87 12.45
C ASP A 507 -20.43 -27.38 11.52
N MET A 508 -19.29 -26.98 12.05
CA MET A 508 -18.09 -26.67 11.26
C MET A 508 -16.82 -27.13 12.00
N LYS A 509 -15.96 -27.89 11.33
CA LYS A 509 -14.72 -28.41 11.93
C LYS A 509 -13.64 -28.70 10.88
N LEU A 510 -12.39 -28.75 11.33
CA LEU A 510 -11.30 -29.38 10.60
C LEU A 510 -11.20 -30.85 11.08
N ARG A 511 -11.23 -31.81 10.16
CA ARG A 511 -10.96 -33.24 10.42
C ARG A 511 -9.62 -33.68 9.83
N GLY A 512 -9.03 -34.73 10.40
CA GLY A 512 -7.83 -35.37 9.87
C GLY A 512 -8.05 -36.21 8.61
N ALA A 513 -7.03 -36.99 8.26
CA ALA A 513 -7.09 -37.99 7.18
C ALA A 513 -7.78 -39.28 7.66
N GLY A 514 -8.30 -40.07 6.70
CA GLY A 514 -9.00 -41.33 6.98
C GLY A 514 -10.34 -41.15 7.69
N ASP A 515 -10.68 -42.08 8.57
CA ASP A 515 -11.97 -42.14 9.31
C ASP A 515 -12.00 -41.22 10.55
N SER A 516 -10.99 -40.38 10.77
CA SER A 516 -10.90 -39.56 11.99
C SER A 516 -12.05 -38.55 12.09
N THR A 517 -12.94 -38.75 13.05
CA THR A 517 -14.01 -37.79 13.38
C THR A 517 -13.48 -36.53 14.08
N GLU A 518 -12.24 -36.58 14.54
CA GLU A 518 -11.51 -35.59 15.34
C GLU A 518 -10.50 -34.79 14.50
N GLY A 519 -9.94 -33.73 15.07
CA GLY A 519 -8.87 -32.93 14.44
C GLY A 519 -7.51 -33.62 14.58
N ASN A 520 -6.65 -33.47 13.58
CA ASN A 520 -5.29 -34.04 13.58
C ASN A 520 -4.18 -33.03 13.92
N ILE A 521 -4.53 -31.77 14.20
CA ILE A 521 -3.58 -30.65 14.22
C ILE A 521 -2.88 -30.43 15.58
N ASP A 522 -3.45 -30.91 16.68
CA ASP A 522 -2.87 -30.89 18.01
C ASP A 522 -1.50 -31.58 18.02
N ALA A 523 -1.38 -32.67 17.26
CA ALA A 523 -0.13 -33.40 17.04
C ALA A 523 0.95 -32.54 16.33
N PHE A 524 0.54 -31.53 15.57
CA PHE A 524 1.41 -30.60 14.84
C PHE A 524 1.64 -29.26 15.57
N GLY A 525 1.14 -29.09 16.80
CA GLY A 525 1.33 -27.89 17.65
C GLY A 525 0.26 -26.81 17.53
N TYR A 526 -0.88 -27.10 16.88
CA TYR A 526 -1.94 -26.13 16.62
C TYR A 526 -3.24 -26.44 17.36
N THR A 527 -4.08 -25.41 17.54
CA THR A 527 -5.48 -25.53 17.98
C THR A 527 -6.42 -25.02 16.88
N VAL A 528 -7.69 -25.46 16.86
CA VAL A 528 -8.67 -24.99 15.87
C VAL A 528 -10.06 -24.78 16.47
N GLY A 529 -10.78 -23.80 15.94
CA GLY A 529 -12.20 -23.62 16.16
C GLY A 529 -13.03 -24.86 15.80
N LYS A 530 -14.06 -25.13 16.60
CA LYS A 530 -15.10 -26.13 16.31
C LYS A 530 -16.46 -25.56 16.61
N ILE A 531 -17.33 -25.56 15.61
CA ILE A 531 -18.74 -25.21 15.75
C ILE A 531 -19.57 -26.50 15.81
N THR A 532 -20.50 -26.56 16.76
CA THR A 532 -21.48 -27.64 16.90
C THR A 532 -22.85 -27.01 17.20
N GLU A 533 -23.93 -27.47 16.57
CA GLU A 533 -25.30 -26.93 16.74
C GLU A 533 -25.40 -25.39 16.65
N SER A 534 -24.74 -24.82 15.63
CA SER A 534 -24.58 -23.38 15.36
C SER A 534 -23.96 -22.55 16.50
N ALA A 535 -23.22 -23.18 17.41
CA ALA A 535 -22.46 -22.51 18.47
C ALA A 535 -20.97 -22.86 18.41
N LEU A 536 -20.08 -21.90 18.71
CA LEU A 536 -18.66 -22.17 18.91
C LEU A 536 -18.46 -22.99 20.19
N THR A 537 -17.85 -24.17 20.07
CA THR A 537 -17.71 -25.16 21.15
C THR A 537 -16.27 -25.36 21.63
N SER A 538 -15.27 -25.02 20.82
CA SER A 538 -13.86 -24.96 21.20
C SER A 538 -13.09 -24.06 20.24
N GLY A 539 -11.90 -23.61 20.63
CA GLY A 539 -11.02 -22.75 19.82
C GLY A 539 -11.60 -21.37 19.51
N GLU A 540 -11.03 -20.69 18.52
CA GLU A 540 -11.52 -19.40 18.01
C GLU A 540 -12.36 -19.57 16.74
N GLY A 541 -13.36 -18.71 16.56
CA GLY A 541 -14.27 -18.73 15.40
C GLY A 541 -15.48 -17.82 15.61
N SER A 542 -16.47 -17.92 14.71
CA SER A 542 -17.73 -17.17 14.80
C SER A 542 -18.86 -17.85 14.04
N VAL A 543 -20.10 -17.49 14.37
CA VAL A 543 -21.33 -17.83 13.62
C VAL A 543 -22.15 -16.55 13.49
N SER A 544 -22.76 -16.30 12.34
CA SER A 544 -23.64 -15.14 12.13
C SER A 544 -25.00 -15.31 12.83
N ASP A 545 -25.69 -14.20 13.12
CA ASP A 545 -26.99 -14.21 13.81
C ASP A 545 -28.07 -15.00 13.04
N ASP A 546 -28.04 -14.94 11.71
CA ASP A 546 -28.90 -15.72 10.81
C ASP A 546 -28.47 -17.20 10.66
N LYS A 547 -27.29 -17.54 11.21
CA LYS A 547 -26.59 -18.83 11.16
C LYS A 547 -26.15 -19.27 9.75
N LYS A 548 -26.18 -18.39 8.75
CA LYS A 548 -25.85 -18.71 7.35
C LYS A 548 -24.36 -18.66 7.03
N SER A 549 -23.56 -17.98 7.86
CA SER A 549 -22.11 -17.90 7.73
C SER A 549 -21.43 -18.32 9.03
N ALA A 550 -20.30 -19.01 8.90
CA ALA A 550 -19.51 -19.50 10.02
C ALA A 550 -18.01 -19.32 9.74
N SER A 551 -17.19 -19.27 10.79
CA SER A 551 -15.75 -19.31 10.70
C SER A 551 -15.11 -20.11 11.84
N ILE A 552 -13.97 -20.74 11.56
CA ILE A 552 -13.08 -21.35 12.55
C ILE A 552 -11.65 -20.89 12.25
N LYS A 553 -10.89 -20.54 13.28
CA LYS A 553 -9.46 -20.17 13.17
C LYS A 553 -8.60 -21.36 13.57
N MET A 554 -7.44 -21.52 12.92
CA MET A 554 -6.34 -22.36 13.41
C MET A 554 -5.20 -21.46 13.89
N THR A 555 -4.76 -21.66 15.13
CA THR A 555 -3.73 -20.85 15.80
C THR A 555 -2.69 -21.71 16.51
N GLY A 556 -1.49 -21.15 16.76
CA GLY A 556 -0.36 -21.80 17.41
C GLY A 556 0.95 -21.70 16.61
N ILE A 557 1.99 -22.39 17.12
CA ILE A 557 3.32 -22.52 16.49
C ILE A 557 3.57 -24.00 16.23
N THR A 558 3.98 -24.38 15.02
CA THR A 558 4.17 -25.80 14.73
C THR A 558 5.35 -26.41 15.48
N ASN A 559 5.16 -27.64 15.97
CA ASN A 559 6.22 -28.50 16.50
C ASN A 559 6.93 -29.33 15.41
N ALA A 560 6.45 -29.28 14.17
CA ALA A 560 6.94 -30.07 13.05
C ALA A 560 8.11 -29.36 12.33
N LYS A 561 8.95 -30.17 11.67
CA LYS A 561 10.16 -29.69 10.99
C LYS A 561 9.87 -29.22 9.56
N PRO A 562 10.62 -28.24 9.02
CA PRO A 562 10.58 -27.89 7.61
C PRO A 562 10.64 -29.11 6.68
N GLY A 563 9.82 -29.09 5.63
CA GLY A 563 9.63 -30.19 4.69
C GLY A 563 8.64 -31.27 5.15
N GLN A 564 8.19 -31.28 6.41
CA GLN A 564 7.06 -32.13 6.82
C GLN A 564 5.73 -31.61 6.26
N LYS A 565 4.79 -32.55 6.08
CA LYS A 565 3.47 -32.31 5.50
C LYS A 565 2.40 -33.09 6.25
N TRP A 566 1.17 -32.59 6.26
CA TRP A 566 -0.01 -33.36 6.65
C TRP A 566 -1.24 -32.89 5.86
N THR A 567 -2.27 -33.73 5.80
CA THR A 567 -3.54 -33.40 5.13
C THR A 567 -4.69 -33.33 6.12
N SER A 568 -5.61 -32.41 5.89
CA SER A 568 -6.85 -32.24 6.66
C SER A 568 -7.99 -31.84 5.72
N ILE A 569 -9.23 -31.92 6.19
CA ILE A 569 -10.40 -31.40 5.46
C ILE A 569 -11.21 -30.48 6.36
N ILE A 570 -11.49 -29.27 5.88
CA ILE A 570 -12.47 -28.34 6.48
C ILE A 570 -13.86 -28.78 6.03
N VAL A 571 -14.72 -29.08 7.00
CA VAL A 571 -16.07 -29.59 6.77
C VAL A 571 -17.08 -28.69 7.46
N ALA A 572 -18.14 -28.32 6.75
CA ALA A 572 -19.34 -27.73 7.30
C ALA A 572 -20.57 -28.61 6.98
N ASN A 573 -21.50 -28.69 7.93
CA ASN A 573 -22.78 -29.38 7.77
C ASN A 573 -23.93 -28.41 8.03
N ASP A 574 -25.07 -28.64 7.39
CA ASP A 574 -26.31 -27.89 7.61
C ASP A 574 -27.36 -28.66 8.46
N TYR A 575 -28.52 -28.05 8.68
CA TYR A 575 -29.67 -28.67 9.38
C TYR A 575 -30.54 -29.59 8.49
N ASN A 576 -30.21 -29.72 7.21
CA ASN A 576 -30.88 -30.55 6.20
C ASN A 576 -30.07 -31.79 5.82
N ASN A 577 -28.96 -32.05 6.51
CA ASN A 577 -28.03 -33.17 6.34
C ASN A 577 -27.09 -33.04 5.11
N GLY A 578 -26.88 -31.83 4.57
CA GLY A 578 -25.85 -31.54 3.57
C GLY A 578 -24.47 -31.33 4.19
N GLU A 579 -23.47 -32.07 3.68
CA GLU A 579 -22.05 -31.93 4.04
C GLU A 579 -21.27 -31.23 2.92
N SER A 580 -20.46 -30.21 3.25
CA SER A 580 -19.65 -29.45 2.29
C SER A 580 -18.60 -30.30 1.56
N ALA A 581 -18.19 -31.40 2.18
CA ALA A 581 -17.21 -32.37 1.70
C ALA A 581 -17.86 -33.74 1.46
N SER A 582 -19.12 -33.74 0.99
CA SER A 582 -19.95 -34.93 0.75
C SER A 582 -19.33 -35.88 -0.27
N TYR A 583 -18.66 -36.93 0.23
CA TYR A 583 -18.12 -38.02 -0.59
C TYR A 583 -18.23 -39.34 0.19
N ASN A 584 -18.90 -40.34 -0.41
CA ASN A 584 -19.28 -41.61 0.22
C ASN A 584 -18.11 -42.61 0.42
N GLY A 585 -16.87 -42.13 0.48
CA GLY A 585 -15.67 -42.94 0.59
C GLY A 585 -14.59 -42.21 1.37
N ARG A 586 -13.89 -42.95 2.22
CA ARG A 586 -12.83 -42.46 3.10
C ARG A 586 -11.78 -41.68 2.32
N ILE A 587 -11.16 -40.66 2.93
CA ILE A 587 -10.10 -39.85 2.31
C ILE A 587 -8.96 -40.74 1.76
N GLU A 588 -8.72 -41.91 2.36
CA GLU A 588 -7.65 -42.85 2.00
C GLU A 588 -8.07 -44.03 1.11
N GLU A 589 -9.34 -44.13 0.68
CA GLU A 589 -9.76 -45.16 -0.30
C GLU A 589 -9.12 -44.95 -1.69
N THR A 590 -8.47 -43.80 -1.91
CA THR A 590 -7.61 -43.55 -3.06
C THR A 590 -6.24 -43.01 -2.64
N THR A 591 -5.18 -43.66 -3.09
CA THR A 591 -3.81 -43.14 -2.94
C THR A 591 -3.56 -41.92 -3.83
N ASN A 592 -4.39 -41.71 -4.87
CA ASN A 592 -4.23 -40.61 -5.81
C ASN A 592 -4.49 -39.25 -5.14
N VAL A 593 -3.48 -38.39 -5.12
CA VAL A 593 -3.55 -37.02 -4.58
C VAL A 593 -4.52 -36.15 -5.39
N ALA A 594 -4.55 -36.32 -6.72
CA ALA A 594 -5.41 -35.54 -7.62
C ALA A 594 -6.91 -35.90 -7.50
N GLU A 595 -7.26 -37.04 -6.91
CA GLU A 595 -8.65 -37.33 -6.51
C GLU A 595 -8.99 -36.66 -5.18
N ARG A 596 -8.12 -36.78 -4.16
CA ARG A 596 -8.29 -36.12 -2.86
C ARG A 596 -8.39 -34.58 -2.98
N GLN A 597 -7.61 -33.98 -3.87
CA GLN A 597 -7.65 -32.55 -4.18
C GLN A 597 -8.98 -32.09 -4.80
N LYS A 598 -9.87 -32.97 -5.26
CA LYS A 598 -11.21 -32.56 -5.73
C LYS A 598 -12.14 -32.24 -4.56
N THR A 599 -12.07 -33.01 -3.47
CA THR A 599 -12.93 -32.86 -2.28
C THR A 599 -12.85 -31.43 -1.73
N ALA A 600 -13.99 -30.75 -1.66
CA ALA A 600 -14.03 -29.38 -1.15
C ALA A 600 -13.56 -29.32 0.32
N GLY A 601 -12.84 -28.26 0.66
CA GLY A 601 -12.19 -28.11 1.97
C GLY A 601 -10.93 -28.96 2.19
N TYR A 602 -10.51 -29.80 1.24
CA TYR A 602 -9.22 -30.52 1.31
C TYR A 602 -8.05 -29.55 1.34
N VAL A 603 -7.11 -29.76 2.27
CA VAL A 603 -5.85 -29.01 2.33
C VAL A 603 -4.68 -29.93 2.66
N GLU A 604 -3.55 -29.73 1.97
CA GLU A 604 -2.23 -30.19 2.40
C GLU A 604 -1.47 -29.04 3.05
N PHE A 605 -1.17 -29.14 4.34
CA PHE A 605 -0.27 -28.21 5.01
C PHE A 605 1.19 -28.63 4.77
N VAL A 606 2.05 -27.65 4.49
CA VAL A 606 3.49 -27.86 4.26
C VAL A 606 4.26 -26.93 5.19
N VAL A 607 5.16 -27.48 6.01
CA VAL A 607 6.06 -26.69 6.85
C VAL A 607 7.20 -26.15 5.99
N LYS A 608 7.32 -24.83 5.91
CA LYS A 608 8.46 -24.11 5.33
C LYS A 608 9.31 -23.50 6.45
N ASN A 609 10.57 -23.21 6.14
CA ASN A 609 11.47 -22.53 7.06
C ASN A 609 11.40 -21.00 6.88
N GLN A 610 12.00 -20.25 7.81
CA GLN A 610 11.96 -18.79 7.78
C GLN A 610 12.75 -18.20 6.61
N THR A 611 13.80 -18.85 6.11
CA THR A 611 14.48 -18.46 4.85
C THR A 611 13.68 -18.76 3.58
N SER A 612 12.54 -19.46 3.65
CA SER A 612 11.57 -19.50 2.54
C SER A 612 10.67 -18.26 2.52
N LYS A 613 10.72 -17.43 3.57
CA LYS A 613 9.78 -16.32 3.84
C LYS A 613 10.48 -14.97 3.91
N TYR A 614 11.75 -14.94 4.29
CA TYR A 614 12.55 -13.73 4.45
C TYR A 614 13.94 -13.88 3.83
N ASP A 615 14.40 -12.80 3.21
CA ASP A 615 15.76 -12.66 2.66
C ASP A 615 16.49 -11.51 3.40
N ILE A 616 17.83 -11.54 3.45
CA ILE A 616 18.64 -10.41 3.91
C ILE A 616 18.58 -9.28 2.87
N GLN A 617 18.03 -8.13 3.29
CA GLN A 617 17.86 -6.94 2.47
C GLN A 617 19.20 -6.43 1.92
N ALA A 618 19.17 -5.78 0.76
CA ALA A 618 20.29 -4.98 0.30
C ALA A 618 20.50 -3.75 1.21
N PRO A 619 21.73 -3.48 1.69
CA PRO A 619 21.98 -2.37 2.59
C PRO A 619 21.85 -1.03 1.85
N GLU A 620 20.98 -0.15 2.36
CA GLU A 620 20.78 1.22 1.84
C GLU A 620 22.08 2.04 1.80
N SER A 621 23.01 1.75 2.72
CA SER A 621 24.33 2.39 2.75
C SER A 621 25.39 1.46 3.33
N LYS A 622 26.55 1.39 2.68
CA LYS A 622 27.68 0.57 3.12
C LYS A 622 28.38 1.12 4.38
N VAL A 623 29.28 0.33 4.96
CA VAL A 623 30.14 0.69 6.09
C VAL A 623 31.57 0.87 5.59
N SER A 624 32.21 1.99 5.92
CA SER A 624 33.61 2.23 5.58
C SER A 624 34.53 1.48 6.54
N VAL A 625 35.40 0.62 6.03
CA VAL A 625 36.25 -0.30 6.80
C VAL A 625 37.72 -0.20 6.38
N VAL A 626 38.64 -0.45 7.30
CA VAL A 626 40.09 -0.35 7.08
C VAL A 626 40.61 -1.45 6.14
N ASP A 627 40.05 -2.65 6.25
CA ASP A 627 40.40 -3.80 5.42
C ASP A 627 39.15 -4.65 5.09
N PRO A 628 38.63 -4.58 3.85
CA PRO A 628 37.49 -5.39 3.43
C PRO A 628 37.68 -6.91 3.54
N ASN A 629 38.93 -7.41 3.59
CA ASN A 629 39.23 -8.83 3.76
C ASN A 629 39.34 -9.25 5.24
N ASN A 630 39.46 -8.29 6.17
CA ASN A 630 39.77 -8.55 7.58
C ASN A 630 39.00 -7.63 8.55
N ILE A 631 37.67 -7.66 8.44
CA ILE A 631 36.75 -6.85 9.25
C ILE A 631 36.97 -7.08 10.76
N THR A 632 37.29 -6.02 11.49
CA THR A 632 37.42 -6.05 12.95
C THR A 632 36.06 -6.24 13.65
N THR A 633 36.05 -6.58 14.94
CA THR A 633 34.81 -6.72 15.71
C THR A 633 34.00 -5.41 15.71
N GLU A 634 34.67 -4.26 15.92
CA GLU A 634 34.01 -2.94 15.98
C GLU A 634 33.41 -2.50 14.64
N GLU A 635 34.02 -2.88 13.52
CA GLU A 635 33.46 -2.67 12.19
C GLU A 635 32.29 -3.63 11.93
N PHE A 636 32.35 -4.86 12.44
CA PHE A 636 31.29 -5.84 12.25
C PHE A 636 30.02 -5.52 13.05
N GLU A 637 30.11 -4.99 14.27
CA GLU A 637 28.91 -4.51 14.99
C GLU A 637 28.20 -3.39 14.22
N LYS A 638 28.94 -2.43 13.63
CA LYS A 638 28.39 -1.37 12.76
C LYS A 638 27.75 -1.90 11.48
N ILE A 639 28.15 -3.10 11.02
CA ILE A 639 27.46 -3.79 9.92
C ILE A 639 26.14 -4.39 10.44
N LYS A 640 26.13 -5.06 11.61
CA LYS A 640 24.89 -5.62 12.21
C LYS A 640 23.80 -4.57 12.42
N GLU A 641 24.15 -3.38 12.91
CA GLU A 641 23.22 -2.25 13.09
C GLU A 641 22.44 -1.90 11.82
N LYS A 642 23.06 -2.10 10.64
CA LYS A 642 22.47 -1.88 9.32
C LYS A 642 21.79 -3.11 8.71
N VAL A 643 21.89 -4.29 9.30
CA VAL A 643 21.24 -5.49 8.75
C VAL A 643 19.73 -5.38 8.88
N LYS A 644 19.04 -5.54 7.75
CA LYS A 644 17.60 -5.67 7.65
C LYS A 644 17.23 -6.97 6.93
N ILE A 645 16.05 -7.48 7.25
CA ILE A 645 15.40 -8.55 6.47
C ILE A 645 14.10 -8.01 5.84
N GLU A 646 13.80 -8.52 4.65
CA GLU A 646 12.55 -8.26 3.93
C GLU A 646 11.78 -9.56 3.71
N TYR A 647 10.48 -9.49 3.43
CA TYR A 647 9.73 -10.65 2.96
C TYR A 647 10.24 -11.06 1.57
N SER A 648 10.64 -12.33 1.42
CA SER A 648 11.35 -12.82 0.23
C SER A 648 10.57 -12.54 -1.06
N GLN A 649 11.28 -11.99 -2.05
CA GLN A 649 10.73 -11.70 -3.38
C GLN A 649 10.55 -12.97 -4.23
N THR A 650 11.03 -14.12 -3.76
CA THR A 650 10.91 -15.43 -4.44
C THR A 650 9.88 -16.37 -3.80
N ASN A 651 9.25 -15.95 -2.70
CA ASN A 651 8.23 -16.71 -2.01
C ASN A 651 6.95 -16.88 -2.87
N ASP A 652 6.44 -18.10 -2.91
CA ASP A 652 5.32 -18.58 -3.73
C ASP A 652 3.97 -18.63 -2.96
N ASP A 653 3.89 -18.05 -1.77
CA ASP A 653 2.69 -17.98 -0.95
C ASP A 653 1.77 -16.85 -1.41
N ALA A 654 0.62 -17.19 -1.99
CA ALA A 654 -0.37 -16.23 -2.47
C ALA A 654 -0.77 -15.20 -1.38
N ASN A 655 -0.73 -15.60 -0.10
CA ASN A 655 -1.07 -14.74 1.04
C ASN A 655 0.03 -13.70 1.37
N LEU A 656 1.26 -13.90 0.89
CA LEU A 656 2.42 -13.03 1.17
C LEU A 656 2.78 -12.08 0.02
N ILE A 657 2.16 -12.22 -1.17
CA ILE A 657 2.38 -11.35 -2.34
C ILE A 657 2.28 -9.85 -1.97
N SER A 658 1.30 -9.49 -1.12
CA SER A 658 1.10 -8.10 -0.65
C SER A 658 2.23 -7.55 0.26
N LYS A 659 3.16 -8.42 0.68
CA LYS A 659 4.30 -8.12 1.57
C LYS A 659 5.66 -8.28 0.90
N SER A 660 5.76 -9.00 -0.22
CA SER A 660 6.99 -9.20 -1.01
C SER A 660 7.84 -7.92 -1.13
N GLY A 661 9.13 -8.02 -0.79
CA GLY A 661 10.09 -6.91 -0.86
C GLY A 661 9.91 -5.81 0.21
N LYS A 662 9.05 -6.01 1.23
CA LYS A 662 8.88 -5.06 2.35
C LYS A 662 9.70 -5.48 3.57
N ILE A 663 10.19 -4.49 4.30
CA ILE A 663 10.91 -4.67 5.58
C ILE A 663 10.03 -5.38 6.63
N VAL A 664 10.67 -6.21 7.45
CA VAL A 664 10.04 -6.82 8.63
C VAL A 664 10.20 -5.90 9.84
N GLU A 665 9.13 -5.17 10.20
CA GLU A 665 9.13 -4.17 11.29
C GLU A 665 9.49 -4.73 12.69
N ASN A 666 9.45 -6.05 12.88
CA ASN A 666 9.93 -6.73 14.09
C ASN A 666 10.85 -7.91 13.74
N GLN A 667 11.99 -7.60 13.10
CA GLN A 667 12.97 -8.60 12.71
C GLN A 667 13.67 -9.31 13.90
N GLU A 668 13.73 -8.67 15.07
CA GLU A 668 14.36 -9.27 16.27
C GLU A 668 13.56 -10.46 16.80
N ALA A 669 12.23 -10.48 16.56
CA ALA A 669 11.39 -11.65 16.78
C ALA A 669 11.50 -12.73 15.67
N ARG A 670 12.48 -12.63 14.77
CA ARG A 670 12.72 -13.56 13.65
C ARG A 670 14.18 -14.00 13.53
N ILE A 671 15.12 -13.09 13.77
CA ILE A 671 16.56 -13.33 13.76
C ILE A 671 17.00 -13.88 15.13
N ASP A 672 17.74 -14.98 15.13
CA ASP A 672 18.41 -15.52 16.32
C ASP A 672 19.82 -14.96 16.50
N THR A 673 20.65 -15.01 15.46
CA THR A 673 22.02 -14.47 15.50
C THR A 673 22.44 -13.86 14.16
N ILE A 674 23.35 -12.89 14.22
CA ILE A 674 24.04 -12.31 13.07
C ILE A 674 25.55 -12.49 13.26
N ALA A 675 26.18 -13.21 12.33
CA ALA A 675 27.58 -13.63 12.39
C ALA A 675 28.30 -13.41 11.04
N LYS A 676 29.61 -13.63 11.03
CA LYS A 676 30.40 -13.76 9.79
C LYS A 676 31.00 -15.16 9.69
N ASP A 677 31.03 -15.74 8.49
CA ASP A 677 31.66 -17.04 8.26
C ASP A 677 33.16 -16.93 7.93
N LEU A 678 33.80 -18.06 7.64
CA LEU A 678 35.20 -18.14 7.21
C LEU A 678 35.42 -17.80 5.72
N ASN A 679 34.35 -17.58 4.95
CA ASN A 679 34.38 -17.32 3.51
C ASN A 679 34.21 -15.82 3.18
N GLY A 680 33.85 -15.00 4.16
CA GLY A 680 33.58 -13.56 3.99
C GLY A 680 32.10 -13.21 3.82
N ASN A 681 31.18 -14.09 4.21
CA ASN A 681 29.74 -13.83 4.19
C ASN A 681 29.24 -13.27 5.53
N LEU A 682 28.28 -12.36 5.45
CA LEU A 682 27.31 -12.11 6.50
C LEU A 682 26.38 -13.32 6.59
N VAL A 683 26.11 -13.79 7.81
CA VAL A 683 25.26 -14.94 8.09
C VAL A 683 24.17 -14.51 9.06
N VAL A 684 22.91 -14.69 8.68
CA VAL A 684 21.75 -14.48 9.55
C VAL A 684 21.12 -15.84 9.84
N THR A 685 21.12 -16.24 11.10
CA THR A 685 20.41 -17.44 11.57
C THR A 685 19.06 -17.00 12.12
N TYR A 686 17.97 -17.65 11.71
CA TYR A 686 16.61 -17.36 12.13
C TYR A 686 16.18 -18.22 13.35
N LYS A 687 15.06 -17.89 13.98
CA LYS A 687 14.56 -18.56 15.20
C LYS A 687 14.09 -20.00 15.00
N ASP A 688 14.01 -20.50 13.77
CA ASP A 688 13.85 -21.92 13.44
C ASP A 688 15.17 -22.66 13.12
N GLY A 689 16.31 -21.97 13.20
CA GLY A 689 17.62 -22.50 12.86
C GLY A 689 17.93 -22.54 11.36
N SER A 690 17.06 -21.99 10.49
CA SER A 690 17.42 -21.75 9.09
C SER A 690 18.40 -20.57 8.96
N ILE A 691 19.17 -20.55 7.88
CA ILE A 691 20.30 -19.64 7.69
C ILE A 691 20.23 -19.01 6.31
N ASP A 692 20.28 -17.67 6.24
CA ASP A 692 20.55 -16.92 5.01
C ASP A 692 21.98 -16.35 5.05
N THR A 693 22.58 -16.19 3.87
CA THR A 693 23.98 -15.78 3.70
C THR A 693 24.17 -14.82 2.54
N ARG A 694 24.91 -13.74 2.77
CA ARG A 694 25.10 -12.66 1.80
C ARG A 694 26.52 -12.09 1.89
N SER A 695 27.13 -11.64 0.79
CA SER A 695 28.57 -11.29 0.83
C SER A 695 28.83 -10.02 1.64
N LEU A 696 29.84 -10.01 2.53
CA LEU A 696 30.23 -8.80 3.25
C LEU A 696 30.66 -7.68 2.30
N SER A 697 31.18 -7.99 1.11
CA SER A 697 31.55 -7.00 0.08
C SER A 697 30.37 -6.12 -0.37
N GLU A 698 29.14 -6.58 -0.16
CA GLU A 698 27.92 -5.81 -0.42
C GLU A 698 27.62 -4.78 0.68
N PHE A 699 28.07 -5.04 1.91
CA PHE A 699 27.86 -4.18 3.08
C PHE A 699 29.00 -3.19 3.34
N ILE A 700 30.16 -3.31 2.67
CA ILE A 700 31.39 -2.58 3.02
C ILE A 700 32.06 -1.83 1.86
N THR A 701 32.89 -0.84 2.21
CA THR A 701 33.81 -0.13 1.30
C THR A 701 35.17 0.09 1.95
N LEU A 702 36.27 -0.01 1.20
CA LEU A 702 37.61 0.34 1.66
C LEU A 702 37.72 1.82 2.05
N ASN A 703 38.17 2.10 3.26
CA ASN A 703 38.40 3.46 3.74
C ASN A 703 39.70 4.05 3.17
N LYS A 704 39.59 4.84 2.10
CA LYS A 704 40.75 5.47 1.44
C LYS A 704 41.27 6.73 2.16
N GLN A 705 40.52 7.31 3.11
CA GLN A 705 40.83 8.64 3.67
C GLN A 705 42.19 8.71 4.40
N PRO A 706 42.58 7.77 5.30
CA PRO A 706 43.87 7.82 6.01
C PRO A 706 45.11 7.60 5.10
N ALA A 707 44.88 7.22 3.84
CA ALA A 707 45.91 7.22 2.81
C ALA A 707 46.00 8.59 2.11
N ILE A 708 44.85 9.18 1.77
CA ILE A 708 44.71 10.50 1.16
C ILE A 708 45.32 11.59 2.07
N ASP A 709 44.99 11.57 3.36
CA ASP A 709 45.48 12.54 4.34
C ASP A 709 47.01 12.52 4.42
N ALA A 710 47.61 11.34 4.55
CA ALA A 710 49.07 11.18 4.59
C ALA A 710 49.79 11.64 3.30
N ILE A 711 49.11 11.65 2.14
CA ILE A 711 49.64 12.24 0.89
C ILE A 711 49.52 13.76 0.90
N ASN A 712 48.45 14.31 1.49
CA ASN A 712 48.31 15.76 1.72
C ASN A 712 49.42 16.26 2.67
N ASP A 713 49.56 15.63 3.84
CA ASP A 713 50.51 16.00 4.90
C ASP A 713 51.96 15.96 4.39
N ALA A 714 52.32 14.93 3.62
CA ALA A 714 53.67 14.78 3.06
C ALA A 714 53.98 15.86 2.01
N ALA A 715 53.01 16.20 1.16
CA ALA A 715 53.17 17.27 0.17
C ALA A 715 53.29 18.65 0.84
N GLU A 716 52.46 18.95 1.85
CA GLU A 716 52.54 20.21 2.60
C GLU A 716 53.89 20.32 3.35
N SER A 717 54.31 19.26 4.03
CA SER A 717 55.62 19.18 4.69
C SER A 717 56.78 19.44 3.72
N LYS A 718 56.72 18.86 2.51
CA LYS A 718 57.76 19.05 1.49
C LYS A 718 57.75 20.46 0.90
N ILE A 719 56.58 21.08 0.75
CA ILE A 719 56.44 22.48 0.32
C ILE A 719 57.03 23.43 1.37
N VAL A 720 56.89 23.15 2.67
CA VAL A 720 57.55 23.92 3.74
C VAL A 720 59.08 23.79 3.68
N GLU A 721 59.60 22.57 3.47
CA GLU A 721 61.03 22.32 3.30
C GLU A 721 61.62 23.09 2.09
N ILE A 722 60.94 23.04 0.93
CA ILE A 722 61.31 23.77 -0.28
C ILE A 722 61.33 25.29 -0.03
N ASN A 723 60.29 25.83 0.62
CA ASN A 723 60.22 27.26 0.91
C ASN A 723 61.33 27.74 1.84
N SER A 724 61.79 26.89 2.75
CA SER A 724 62.86 27.19 3.71
C SER A 724 64.28 27.19 3.10
N ASN A 725 64.46 26.69 1.88
CA ASN A 725 65.76 26.65 1.20
C ASN A 725 66.26 28.07 0.86
N LEU A 726 67.39 28.51 1.44
CA LEU A 726 67.97 29.85 1.20
C LEU A 726 68.86 29.94 -0.05
N LEU A 727 69.29 28.80 -0.59
CA LEU A 727 70.14 28.71 -1.78
C LEU A 727 69.32 28.84 -3.07
N ALA A 728 68.06 28.41 -3.03
CA ALA A 728 67.12 28.51 -4.15
C ALA A 728 66.52 29.92 -4.31
N THR A 729 66.35 30.38 -5.55
CA THR A 729 65.51 31.55 -5.86
C THR A 729 64.02 31.23 -5.77
N ALA A 730 63.16 32.25 -5.73
CA ALA A 730 61.71 32.09 -5.72
C ALA A 730 61.20 31.28 -6.94
N GLU A 731 61.83 31.45 -8.10
CA GLU A 731 61.52 30.72 -9.32
C GLU A 731 61.96 29.24 -9.22
N GLU A 732 63.19 28.97 -8.76
CA GLU A 732 63.69 27.60 -8.52
C GLU A 732 62.85 26.83 -7.47
N LYS A 733 62.23 27.54 -6.52
CA LYS A 733 61.25 26.99 -5.56
C LYS A 733 59.90 26.71 -6.19
N ALA A 734 59.38 27.64 -7.00
CA ALA A 734 58.07 27.50 -7.63
C ALA A 734 58.02 26.27 -8.56
N GLU A 735 59.09 26.00 -9.30
CA GLU A 735 59.23 24.80 -10.14
C GLU A 735 59.19 23.51 -9.28
N ALA A 736 59.89 23.48 -8.15
CA ALA A 736 59.87 22.31 -7.24
C ALA A 736 58.50 22.12 -6.55
N ILE A 737 57.83 23.20 -6.14
CA ILE A 737 56.48 23.16 -5.54
C ILE A 737 55.45 22.69 -6.58
N ALA A 738 55.57 23.13 -7.84
CA ALA A 738 54.73 22.63 -8.93
C ALA A 738 54.91 21.12 -9.13
N LYS A 739 56.15 20.61 -9.01
CA LYS A 739 56.41 19.17 -9.08
C LYS A 739 55.78 18.39 -7.91
N VAL A 740 55.93 18.87 -6.67
CA VAL A 740 55.29 18.25 -5.49
C VAL A 740 53.77 18.17 -5.67
N ASN A 741 53.14 19.24 -6.15
CA ASN A 741 51.69 19.27 -6.39
C ASN A 741 51.27 18.31 -7.52
N ALA A 742 52.06 18.18 -8.59
CA ALA A 742 51.77 17.24 -9.68
C ALA A 742 51.91 15.77 -9.27
N ASP A 743 52.95 15.39 -8.52
CA ASP A 743 53.09 14.01 -8.02
C ASP A 743 52.10 13.73 -6.86
N LYS A 744 51.68 14.73 -6.08
CA LYS A 744 50.52 14.66 -5.17
C LYS A 744 49.22 14.35 -5.92
N GLU A 745 48.87 15.14 -6.93
CA GLU A 745 47.65 14.95 -7.73
C GLU A 745 47.62 13.57 -8.39
N LYS A 746 48.76 13.13 -8.94
CA LYS A 746 48.95 11.81 -9.52
C LYS A 746 48.80 10.68 -8.49
N ALA A 747 49.32 10.83 -7.27
CA ALA A 747 49.14 9.86 -6.19
C ALA A 747 47.66 9.77 -5.75
N LEU A 748 47.00 10.91 -5.55
CA LEU A 748 45.57 10.96 -5.23
C LEU A 748 44.70 10.37 -6.34
N THR A 749 45.04 10.62 -7.61
CA THR A 749 44.37 10.03 -8.77
C THR A 749 44.53 8.51 -8.81
N ALA A 750 45.76 8.01 -8.62
CA ALA A 750 46.02 6.57 -8.57
C ALA A 750 45.27 5.88 -7.42
N MET A 751 45.25 6.50 -6.24
CA MET A 751 44.50 6.00 -5.08
C MET A 751 42.98 6.10 -5.26
N GLY A 752 42.50 7.07 -6.05
CA GLY A 752 41.09 7.23 -6.42
C GLY A 752 40.52 6.07 -7.25
N ASP A 753 41.37 5.34 -7.98
CA ASP A 753 40.97 4.26 -8.89
C ASP A 753 39.98 3.25 -8.24
N VAL A 754 38.85 3.02 -8.93
CA VAL A 754 37.79 2.07 -8.54
C VAL A 754 38.29 0.63 -8.42
N ASN A 755 39.40 0.29 -9.10
CA ASN A 755 40.04 -1.03 -9.01
C ASN A 755 40.81 -1.24 -7.69
N ILE A 756 41.11 -0.16 -6.93
CA ILE A 756 41.70 -0.27 -5.60
C ILE A 756 40.59 -0.56 -4.58
N THR A 757 40.30 -1.85 -4.43
CA THR A 757 39.31 -2.42 -3.50
C THR A 757 39.94 -3.07 -2.27
N THR A 758 41.22 -3.43 -2.33
CA THR A 758 42.01 -4.09 -1.27
C THR A 758 42.93 -3.10 -0.54
N LYS A 759 43.18 -3.32 0.75
CA LYS A 759 44.09 -2.49 1.55
C LYS A 759 45.52 -2.49 1.01
N GLU A 760 46.01 -3.64 0.54
CA GLU A 760 47.37 -3.81 0.01
C GLU A 760 47.65 -2.93 -1.21
N ALA A 761 46.70 -2.85 -2.14
CA ALA A 761 46.81 -2.00 -3.32
C ALA A 761 46.77 -0.50 -2.96
N LEU A 762 46.00 -0.12 -1.94
CA LEU A 762 45.94 1.25 -1.43
C LEU A 762 47.26 1.65 -0.75
N ASP A 763 47.81 0.78 0.11
CA ASP A 763 49.10 1.01 0.77
C ASP A 763 50.25 1.07 -0.24
N PHE A 764 50.20 0.27 -1.31
CA PHE A 764 51.17 0.34 -2.41
C PHE A 764 51.10 1.69 -3.16
N ALA A 765 49.89 2.13 -3.56
CA ALA A 765 49.70 3.41 -4.24
C ALA A 765 50.12 4.61 -3.36
N LYS A 766 49.80 4.56 -2.06
CA LYS A 766 50.28 5.50 -1.04
C LYS A 766 51.81 5.51 -0.96
N GLY A 767 52.45 4.34 -0.92
CA GLY A 767 53.90 4.19 -0.85
C GLY A 767 54.62 4.84 -2.04
N GLU A 768 54.17 4.57 -3.26
CA GLU A 768 54.71 5.18 -4.48
C GLU A 768 54.51 6.71 -4.50
N GLY A 769 53.36 7.22 -4.03
CA GLY A 769 53.11 8.66 -3.92
C GLY A 769 54.05 9.37 -2.95
N LEU A 770 54.23 8.82 -1.74
CA LEU A 770 55.18 9.33 -0.75
C LEU A 770 56.64 9.28 -1.28
N LEU A 771 56.99 8.23 -2.01
CA LEU A 771 58.31 8.04 -2.63
C LEU A 771 58.53 8.94 -3.87
N ALA A 772 57.48 9.49 -4.48
CA ALA A 772 57.60 10.53 -5.49
C ALA A 772 57.83 11.89 -4.83
N ILE A 773 56.90 12.34 -3.97
CA ILE A 773 56.93 13.65 -3.29
C ILE A 773 58.26 13.89 -2.55
N SER A 774 58.77 12.89 -1.83
CA SER A 774 60.00 13.02 -1.03
C SER A 774 61.27 13.35 -1.83
N LYS A 775 61.29 13.09 -3.14
CA LYS A 775 62.43 13.36 -4.04
C LYS A 775 62.50 14.79 -4.56
N ASP A 776 61.47 15.60 -4.32
CA ASP A 776 61.28 16.87 -5.02
C ASP A 776 61.97 18.03 -4.30
N ASN A 777 63.03 18.55 -4.92
CA ASN A 777 63.91 19.54 -4.31
C ASN A 777 64.29 20.62 -5.34
N PRO A 778 64.54 21.87 -4.94
CA PRO A 778 64.92 22.95 -5.87
C PRO A 778 66.26 22.68 -6.55
N ILE A 779 66.35 23.01 -7.84
CA ILE A 779 67.59 22.91 -8.62
C ILE A 779 68.34 24.24 -8.49
N THR A 780 69.20 24.35 -7.47
CA THR A 780 69.86 25.61 -7.08
C THR A 780 71.07 25.94 -7.96
N ILE A 781 70.86 26.56 -9.11
CA ILE A 781 71.90 26.84 -10.11
C ILE A 781 72.18 28.34 -10.31
N LYS A 782 71.20 29.21 -10.10
CA LYS A 782 71.30 30.63 -10.46
C LYS A 782 72.31 31.39 -9.61
N LYS A 783 72.26 31.24 -8.28
CA LYS A 783 73.26 31.85 -7.37
C LYS A 783 74.67 31.32 -7.62
N ALA A 784 74.82 30.03 -7.92
CA ALA A 784 76.13 29.41 -8.19
C ALA A 784 76.77 29.96 -9.48
N ALA A 785 76.01 30.03 -10.58
CA ALA A 785 76.48 30.61 -11.83
C ALA A 785 76.83 32.11 -11.70
N ALA A 786 76.04 32.87 -10.95
CA ALA A 786 76.31 34.29 -10.70
C ALA A 786 77.60 34.53 -9.90
N LYS A 787 77.88 33.71 -8.87
CA LYS A 787 79.14 33.80 -8.11
C LYS A 787 80.36 33.46 -8.95
N ALA A 788 80.27 32.44 -9.82
CA ALA A 788 81.37 32.09 -10.73
C ALA A 788 81.74 33.25 -11.67
N ALA A 789 80.75 33.97 -12.22
CA ALA A 789 80.99 35.16 -13.04
C ALA A 789 81.69 36.30 -12.28
N ILE A 790 81.44 36.44 -10.96
CA ILE A 790 82.15 37.41 -10.11
C ILE A 790 83.61 36.97 -9.88
N ASP A 791 83.88 35.67 -9.70
CA ASP A 791 85.24 35.14 -9.59
C ASP A 791 86.05 35.32 -10.89
N ASP A 792 85.44 35.08 -12.05
CA ASP A 792 86.08 35.33 -13.36
C ASP A 792 86.35 36.83 -13.58
N ALA A 793 85.40 37.72 -13.24
CA ALA A 793 85.58 39.16 -13.36
C ALA A 793 86.71 39.69 -12.45
N LEU A 794 86.77 39.24 -11.19
CA LEU A 794 87.86 39.57 -10.27
C LEU A 794 89.22 39.15 -10.86
N LYS A 795 89.32 37.91 -11.34
CA LYS A 795 90.55 37.34 -11.91
C LYS A 795 91.04 38.10 -13.15
N VAL A 796 90.13 38.53 -14.03
CA VAL A 796 90.46 39.40 -15.17
C VAL A 796 90.98 40.76 -14.68
N LYS A 797 90.37 41.32 -13.63
CA LYS A 797 90.76 42.62 -13.08
C LYS A 797 92.12 42.59 -12.38
N GLU A 798 92.42 41.56 -11.61
CA GLU A 798 93.72 41.38 -10.96
C GLU A 798 94.86 41.29 -11.99
N ALA A 799 94.67 40.55 -13.07
CA ALA A 799 95.65 40.44 -14.16
C ALA A 799 95.89 41.77 -14.91
N ALA A 800 94.84 42.60 -15.06
CA ALA A 800 94.96 43.94 -15.62
C ALA A 800 95.74 44.89 -14.69
N ILE A 801 95.63 44.73 -13.36
CA ILE A 801 96.41 45.47 -12.37
C ILE A 801 97.87 45.02 -12.35
N ASP A 802 98.15 43.72 -12.43
CA ASP A 802 99.53 43.20 -12.49
C ASP A 802 100.31 43.73 -13.69
N SER A 803 99.64 43.83 -14.84
CA SER A 803 100.20 44.26 -16.12
C SER A 803 100.63 45.73 -16.16
N ARG A 804 100.31 46.53 -15.14
CA ARG A 804 100.69 47.95 -15.07
C ARG A 804 102.11 48.12 -14.53
N THR A 805 103.00 48.69 -15.34
CA THR A 805 104.41 48.97 -14.99
C THR A 805 104.61 50.35 -14.36
N ASP A 806 103.59 51.20 -14.41
CA ASP A 806 103.60 52.54 -13.81
C ASP A 806 103.40 52.51 -12.29
N LEU A 807 102.70 51.49 -11.78
CA LEU A 807 102.43 51.27 -10.36
C LEU A 807 103.61 50.64 -9.62
N THR A 808 103.72 50.88 -8.32
CA THR A 808 104.52 50.05 -7.40
C THR A 808 103.75 48.80 -6.93
N ASP A 809 104.45 47.80 -6.40
CA ASP A 809 103.85 46.57 -5.91
C ASP A 809 102.89 46.80 -4.72
N GLU A 810 103.13 47.81 -3.89
CA GLU A 810 102.19 48.22 -2.84
C GLU A 810 100.93 48.88 -3.43
N GLU A 811 101.06 49.73 -4.45
CA GLU A 811 99.93 50.34 -5.17
C GLU A 811 99.07 49.25 -5.87
N LYS A 812 99.71 48.23 -6.47
CA LYS A 812 99.03 47.04 -7.03
C LYS A 812 98.29 46.23 -5.96
N THR A 813 98.96 45.98 -4.84
CA THR A 813 98.40 45.18 -3.73
C THR A 813 97.15 45.84 -3.15
N ALA A 814 97.17 47.16 -2.96
CA ALA A 814 96.01 47.94 -2.53
C ALA A 814 94.86 47.88 -3.55
N ALA A 815 95.15 48.01 -4.85
CA ALA A 815 94.13 47.93 -5.90
C ALA A 815 93.48 46.54 -6.01
N LYS A 816 94.26 45.46 -5.87
CA LYS A 816 93.70 44.09 -5.81
C LYS A 816 92.83 43.88 -4.58
N ALA A 817 93.21 44.43 -3.42
CA ALA A 817 92.40 44.35 -2.20
C ALA A 817 91.04 45.06 -2.35
N ASP A 818 90.98 46.22 -3.00
CA ASP A 818 89.71 46.91 -3.34
C ASP A 818 88.84 46.05 -4.29
N ALA A 819 89.43 45.53 -5.38
CA ALA A 819 88.71 44.65 -6.31
C ALA A 819 88.16 43.39 -5.62
N LYS A 820 88.95 42.74 -4.76
CA LYS A 820 88.50 41.59 -3.98
C LYS A 820 87.39 41.95 -2.99
N THR A 821 87.49 43.09 -2.30
CA THR A 821 86.45 43.55 -1.35
C THR A 821 85.11 43.71 -2.06
N LYS A 822 85.10 44.35 -3.24
CA LYS A 822 83.90 44.52 -4.08
C LYS A 822 83.36 43.18 -4.61
N ALA A 823 84.23 42.24 -4.97
CA ALA A 823 83.83 40.89 -5.36
C ALA A 823 83.18 40.09 -4.21
N ASP A 824 83.72 40.19 -2.99
CA ASP A 824 83.15 39.52 -1.82
C ASP A 824 81.79 40.16 -1.42
N GLU A 825 81.64 41.48 -1.54
CA GLU A 825 80.37 42.18 -1.35
C GLU A 825 79.33 41.80 -2.42
N ALA A 826 79.72 41.72 -3.69
CA ALA A 826 78.86 41.25 -4.77
C ALA A 826 78.35 39.81 -4.52
N LYS A 827 79.21 38.90 -4.05
CA LYS A 827 78.80 37.53 -3.68
C LYS A 827 77.80 37.52 -2.52
N LYS A 828 78.00 38.37 -1.51
CA LYS A 828 77.05 38.55 -0.39
C LYS A 828 75.70 39.09 -0.87
N ASN A 829 75.69 40.00 -1.84
CA ASN A 829 74.47 40.51 -2.46
C ASN A 829 73.75 39.44 -3.30
N ILE A 830 74.49 38.56 -4.00
CA ILE A 830 73.95 37.37 -4.68
C ILE A 830 73.36 36.35 -3.68
N ASP A 831 73.97 36.17 -2.50
CA ASP A 831 73.42 35.30 -1.45
C ASP A 831 72.11 35.85 -0.87
N ASN A 832 72.05 37.16 -0.63
CA ASN A 832 70.84 37.84 -0.12
C ASN A 832 69.72 37.95 -1.17
N ALA A 833 70.03 37.87 -2.47
CA ALA A 833 69.05 37.94 -3.54
C ALA A 833 68.04 36.77 -3.47
N THR A 834 66.76 37.08 -3.69
CA THR A 834 65.64 36.14 -3.52
C THR A 834 65.03 35.68 -4.84
N THR A 835 65.34 36.33 -5.95
CA THR A 835 64.78 36.07 -7.29
C THR A 835 65.87 36.00 -8.35
N ASN A 836 65.58 35.37 -9.50
CA ASN A 836 66.51 35.33 -10.63
C ASN A 836 66.91 36.74 -11.08
N ALA A 837 65.95 37.68 -11.12
CA ALA A 837 66.21 39.07 -11.49
C ALA A 837 67.13 39.80 -10.49
N THR A 838 66.97 39.56 -9.18
CA THR A 838 67.84 40.19 -8.17
C THR A 838 69.24 39.56 -8.14
N VAL A 839 69.36 38.26 -8.40
CA VAL A 839 70.66 37.59 -8.60
C VAL A 839 71.41 38.16 -9.81
N GLU A 840 70.74 38.31 -10.96
CA GLU A 840 71.32 38.88 -12.17
C GLU A 840 71.69 40.37 -11.99
N SER A 841 70.89 41.14 -11.26
CA SER A 841 71.19 42.54 -10.92
C SER A 841 72.42 42.64 -10.01
N ALA A 842 72.50 41.84 -8.95
CA ALA A 842 73.64 41.83 -8.02
C ALA A 842 74.94 41.40 -8.72
N LYS A 843 74.87 40.40 -9.61
CA LYS A 843 75.97 40.00 -10.50
C LYS A 843 76.43 41.16 -11.39
N THR A 844 75.49 41.86 -12.02
CA THR A 844 75.80 42.94 -12.97
C THR A 844 76.43 44.14 -12.27
N SER A 845 75.90 44.57 -11.12
CA SER A 845 76.54 45.60 -10.29
C SER A 845 77.94 45.17 -9.89
N GLY A 846 78.08 43.96 -9.31
CA GLY A 846 79.37 43.47 -8.84
C GLY A 846 80.47 43.44 -9.91
N ILE A 847 80.14 43.11 -11.16
CA ILE A 847 81.08 43.19 -12.28
C ILE A 847 81.48 44.66 -12.54
N ILE A 848 80.53 45.58 -12.61
CA ILE A 848 80.79 47.03 -12.79
C ILE A 848 81.64 47.59 -11.64
N ASP A 849 81.33 47.19 -10.40
CA ASP A 849 82.05 47.61 -9.19
C ASP A 849 83.50 47.12 -9.22
N ILE A 850 83.75 45.86 -9.61
CA ILE A 850 85.11 45.32 -9.84
C ILE A 850 85.80 46.05 -11.00
N GLU A 851 85.12 46.28 -12.13
CA GLU A 851 85.67 46.97 -13.29
C GLU A 851 86.02 48.44 -12.99
N SER A 852 85.32 49.10 -12.05
CA SER A 852 85.60 50.48 -11.63
C SER A 852 86.98 50.70 -11.00
N VAL A 853 87.61 49.64 -10.48
CA VAL A 853 88.85 49.72 -9.70
C VAL A 853 90.00 50.21 -10.59
N ASN A 854 90.39 51.47 -10.45
CA ASN A 854 91.46 52.06 -11.27
C ASN A 854 92.45 52.84 -10.40
N PRO A 855 93.59 52.24 -10.01
CA PRO A 855 94.61 52.96 -9.25
C PRO A 855 95.19 54.13 -10.06
N GLN A 856 95.47 55.23 -9.37
CA GLN A 856 96.12 56.41 -9.95
C GLN A 856 97.49 56.02 -10.53
N ALA A 857 97.89 56.66 -11.64
CA ALA A 857 99.10 56.27 -12.33
C ALA A 857 100.36 56.63 -11.53
N GLY A 858 101.10 55.60 -11.10
CA GLY A 858 102.34 55.67 -10.33
C GLY A 858 102.42 56.86 -9.37
N GLN A 859 101.49 56.99 -8.42
CA GLN A 859 101.39 58.20 -7.59
C GLN A 859 102.71 58.44 -6.84
N LYS A 860 103.25 57.39 -6.21
CA LYS A 860 104.54 57.44 -5.52
C LYS A 860 105.69 57.86 -6.45
N LYS A 861 105.72 57.33 -7.68
CA LYS A 861 106.72 57.69 -8.70
C LYS A 861 106.61 59.15 -9.14
N ASN A 862 105.39 59.66 -9.30
CA ASN A 862 105.13 61.04 -9.71
C ASN A 862 105.45 62.06 -8.61
N GLU A 863 105.16 61.76 -7.35
CA GLU A 863 105.61 62.56 -6.19
C GLU A 863 107.14 62.60 -6.10
N ALA A 864 107.81 61.47 -6.32
CA ALA A 864 109.27 61.37 -6.36
C ALA A 864 109.89 62.17 -7.51
N LYS A 865 109.38 62.02 -8.74
CA LYS A 865 109.82 62.81 -9.91
C LYS A 865 109.64 64.31 -9.71
N THR A 866 108.52 64.73 -9.11
CA THR A 866 108.26 66.13 -8.75
C THR A 866 109.27 66.66 -7.74
N SER A 867 109.70 65.82 -6.79
CA SER A 867 110.74 66.18 -5.81
C SER A 867 112.11 66.40 -6.48
N ILE A 868 112.50 65.52 -7.43
CA ILE A 868 113.73 65.69 -8.23
C ILE A 868 113.68 66.95 -9.09
N GLU A 869 112.53 67.24 -9.71
CA GLU A 869 112.33 68.44 -10.52
C GLU A 869 112.43 69.74 -9.70
N GLN A 870 112.00 69.71 -8.42
CA GLN A 870 112.17 70.82 -7.49
C GLN A 870 113.64 70.98 -7.04
N ALA A 871 114.34 69.87 -6.77
CA ALA A 871 115.77 69.90 -6.45
C ALA A 871 116.61 70.47 -7.60
N LEU A 872 116.34 70.05 -8.85
CA LEU A 872 116.99 70.59 -10.04
C LEU A 872 116.81 72.11 -10.13
N LYS A 873 115.58 72.61 -10.03
CA LYS A 873 115.29 74.06 -10.13
C LYS A 873 115.94 74.88 -9.02
N ALA A 874 115.97 74.35 -7.80
CA ALA A 874 116.70 74.98 -6.71
C ALA A 874 118.20 75.07 -7.00
N LYS A 875 118.79 74.00 -7.56
CA LYS A 875 120.22 73.94 -7.89
C LYS A 875 120.60 74.80 -9.10
N GLU A 876 119.77 74.84 -10.13
CA GLU A 876 119.97 75.73 -11.29
C GLU A 876 119.98 77.20 -10.87
N ALA A 877 119.10 77.59 -9.92
CA ALA A 877 119.05 78.94 -9.36
C ALA A 877 120.25 79.26 -8.43
N GLU A 878 120.76 78.27 -7.67
CA GLU A 878 122.01 78.39 -6.92
C GLU A 878 123.20 78.67 -7.85
N ILE A 879 123.30 77.93 -8.97
CA ILE A 879 124.35 78.08 -9.98
C ILE A 879 124.24 79.43 -10.71
N ASP A 880 123.03 79.89 -11.08
CA ASP A 880 122.83 81.21 -11.67
C ASP A 880 123.30 82.35 -10.75
N SER A 881 123.03 82.21 -9.45
CA SER A 881 123.31 83.23 -8.43
C SER A 881 124.81 83.41 -8.12
N ARG A 882 125.67 82.49 -8.55
CA ARG A 882 127.13 82.60 -8.39
C ARG A 882 127.70 83.68 -9.33
N THR A 883 128.45 84.63 -8.77
CA THR A 883 129.10 85.74 -9.49
C THR A 883 130.57 85.47 -9.81
N ASP A 884 131.09 84.32 -9.40
CA ASP A 884 132.47 83.86 -9.53
C ASP A 884 132.68 82.84 -10.67
N LEU A 885 131.70 82.74 -11.58
CA LEU A 885 131.65 81.80 -12.71
C LEU A 885 131.37 82.51 -14.03
N THR A 886 131.94 81.99 -15.12
CA THR A 886 131.54 82.28 -16.50
C THR A 886 130.19 81.64 -16.87
N ASP A 887 129.57 82.12 -17.94
CA ASP A 887 128.32 81.55 -18.45
C ASP A 887 128.52 80.12 -18.99
N GLU A 888 129.70 79.82 -19.55
CA GLU A 888 130.11 78.48 -19.97
C GLU A 888 130.19 77.49 -18.78
N GLU A 889 130.85 77.86 -17.67
CA GLU A 889 130.96 77.02 -16.47
C GLU A 889 129.59 76.78 -15.83
N LYS A 890 128.72 77.80 -15.80
CA LYS A 890 127.32 77.65 -15.38
C LYS A 890 126.54 76.70 -16.28
N ALA A 891 126.69 76.81 -17.60
CA ALA A 891 126.00 75.94 -18.55
C ALA A 891 126.40 74.47 -18.38
N ILE A 892 127.69 74.19 -18.14
CA ILE A 892 128.20 72.84 -17.88
C ILE A 892 127.63 72.28 -16.58
N ALA A 893 127.67 73.02 -15.46
CA ALA A 893 127.14 72.54 -14.19
C ALA A 893 125.62 72.35 -14.19
N LYS A 894 124.86 73.20 -14.91
CA LYS A 894 123.43 72.98 -15.14
C LYS A 894 123.16 71.72 -15.97
N ALA A 895 123.98 71.46 -16.99
CA ALA A 895 123.85 70.25 -17.81
C ALA A 895 124.11 68.96 -17.00
N ASP A 896 125.10 68.98 -16.09
CA ASP A 896 125.38 67.86 -15.18
C ASP A 896 124.26 67.66 -14.14
N ALA A 897 123.81 68.75 -13.48
CA ALA A 897 122.67 68.70 -12.56
C ALA A 897 121.40 68.17 -13.25
N LYS A 898 121.15 68.56 -14.51
CA LYS A 898 120.07 68.01 -15.32
C LYS A 898 120.28 66.54 -15.68
N ALA A 899 121.48 66.12 -16.05
CA ALA A 899 121.79 64.72 -16.33
C ALA A 899 121.54 63.84 -15.09
N LYS A 900 121.94 64.31 -13.91
CA LYS A 900 121.63 63.66 -12.62
C LYS A 900 120.15 63.63 -12.28
N ALA A 901 119.41 64.70 -12.57
CA ALA A 901 117.96 64.71 -12.40
C ALA A 901 117.25 63.72 -13.34
N ASP A 902 117.70 63.59 -14.58
CA ASP A 902 117.12 62.66 -15.56
C ASP A 902 117.50 61.20 -15.29
N GLU A 903 118.73 60.93 -14.82
CA GLU A 903 119.17 59.62 -14.30
C GLU A 903 118.34 59.21 -13.07
N ALA A 904 118.12 60.12 -12.13
CA ALA A 904 117.25 59.89 -10.97
C ALA A 904 115.80 59.58 -11.37
N LYS A 905 115.22 60.35 -12.32
CA LYS A 905 113.87 60.10 -12.85
C LYS A 905 113.76 58.72 -13.50
N LYS A 906 114.78 58.28 -14.24
CA LYS A 906 114.86 56.94 -14.84
C LYS A 906 114.94 55.83 -13.77
N ASN A 907 115.69 56.05 -12.69
CA ASN A 907 115.77 55.10 -11.58
C ASN A 907 114.43 55.01 -10.81
N ILE A 908 113.71 56.12 -10.66
CA ILE A 908 112.33 56.16 -10.12
C ILE A 908 111.34 55.42 -11.03
N ASP A 909 111.50 55.50 -12.37
CA ASP A 909 110.68 54.71 -13.30
C ASP A 909 110.95 53.21 -13.20
N ALA A 910 112.22 52.81 -13.08
CA ALA A 910 112.65 51.41 -12.99
C ALA A 910 112.34 50.74 -11.63
N ALA A 911 112.21 51.53 -10.56
CA ALA A 911 111.85 51.04 -9.22
C ALA A 911 110.49 50.29 -9.22
N THR A 912 110.40 49.19 -8.48
CA THR A 912 109.21 48.33 -8.39
C THR A 912 108.43 48.51 -7.10
N THR A 913 109.10 48.89 -6.01
CA THR A 913 108.52 49.11 -4.69
C THR A 913 108.53 50.58 -4.28
N ASN A 914 107.67 50.97 -3.33
CA ASN A 914 107.69 52.31 -2.74
C ASN A 914 109.04 52.64 -2.09
N ALA A 915 109.71 51.62 -1.51
CA ALA A 915 111.02 51.75 -0.88
C ALA A 915 112.12 52.08 -1.91
N GLU A 916 112.15 51.41 -3.06
CA GLU A 916 113.09 51.71 -4.15
C GLU A 916 112.82 53.10 -4.74
N VAL A 917 111.55 53.53 -4.85
CA VAL A 917 111.19 54.88 -5.31
C VAL A 917 111.69 55.95 -4.33
N ASP A 918 111.52 55.78 -3.02
CA ASP A 918 112.07 56.70 -2.02
C ASP A 918 113.61 56.69 -1.99
N GLN A 919 114.24 55.54 -2.21
CA GLN A 919 115.70 55.44 -2.32
C GLN A 919 116.21 56.19 -3.56
N ALA A 920 115.63 55.93 -4.74
CA ALA A 920 116.00 56.62 -5.98
C ALA A 920 115.75 58.14 -5.90
N LYS A 921 114.66 58.57 -5.24
CA LYS A 921 114.40 59.97 -4.89
C LYS A 921 115.50 60.54 -4.00
N SER A 922 115.89 59.84 -2.95
CA SER A 922 116.89 60.32 -1.99
C SER A 922 118.26 60.46 -2.65
N THR A 923 118.76 59.39 -3.29
CA THR A 923 120.03 59.38 -4.03
C THR A 923 120.04 60.45 -5.12
N GLY A 924 118.98 60.54 -5.94
CA GLY A 924 118.88 61.56 -6.97
C GLY A 924 118.89 62.99 -6.45
N THR A 925 118.21 63.26 -5.34
CA THR A 925 118.23 64.57 -4.68
C THR A 925 119.64 64.92 -4.18
N THR A 926 120.35 63.95 -3.59
CA THR A 926 121.73 64.13 -3.14
C THR A 926 122.69 64.37 -4.30
N GLU A 927 122.58 63.62 -5.40
CA GLU A 927 123.46 63.79 -6.57
C GLU A 927 123.22 65.13 -7.27
N VAL A 928 121.97 65.54 -7.50
CA VAL A 928 121.63 66.85 -8.08
C VAL A 928 122.16 68.00 -7.22
N ASN A 929 121.92 67.96 -5.90
CA ASN A 929 122.39 69.01 -4.99
C ASN A 929 123.93 69.02 -4.83
N GLY A 930 124.59 67.88 -5.06
CA GLY A 930 126.03 67.70 -4.95
C GLY A 930 126.85 68.25 -6.12
N VAL A 931 126.21 68.61 -7.24
CA VAL A 931 126.89 69.24 -8.38
C VAL A 931 127.51 70.59 -7.95
N ASN A 932 128.74 70.86 -8.38
CA ASN A 932 129.43 72.10 -8.10
C ASN A 932 130.28 72.48 -9.32
N PRO A 933 130.09 73.65 -9.95
CA PRO A 933 130.94 74.08 -11.06
C PRO A 933 132.41 74.24 -10.65
N THR A 934 133.30 73.89 -11.59
CA THR A 934 134.74 73.67 -11.43
C THR A 934 135.57 74.45 -12.42
#